data_AF-A0A7X4B6Y0-F1
#
_entry.id   AF-A0A7X4B6Y0-F1
#
_cell.length_a   1.000
_cell.length_b   1.000
_cell.length_c   1.000
_cell.angle_alpha   90.00
_cell.angle_beta   90.00
_cell.angle_gamma   90.00
#
_symmetry.space_group_name_H-M   'P 1'
#
loop_
_entity.id
_entity.type
_entity.pdbx_description
1 polymer ?
#
loop_
_entity_poly.entity_id
_entity_poly.type
_entity_poly.pdbx_seq_one_letter_code
_entity_poly.pdbx_strand_id
1 'polypeptide(L)'
;MNRSTSFTYVFIFCLTFYLMPIDISAQNVDIPDANLRTAVEEALDKTAGEQITKADMETLVNLTAENREIRNLTGLAFASRLQVLNLRNNVIDDISDLAELTQLNNLQLGANAITDISPLAGKITLETLAIDNNSISNLTPLSGLINLVNLNISNNVIRDLSPLSNLNRLVNITMSNNPSADLSPLENLLSLRNFSSCGTPILDLTPLASPPKLRRIEICNGEISDLSPLEGLTGLRELYLVNNDIEDIEPLATLTGLTHLSLRQNEITDVTALAALPSLIVLDLQDNEIINFSPLNELERRGVSIIRNNNPGFATDPPKILGPWLWVIVPTDGRSGKEAAESGIDFLDQASNGTVTEQMVATQGAVQGVSVGKKVWKIGILSRRGGNNINDLVNKIGLGIDDINHHVAYGSIVLDSLQAQQSRLHVGSGDAVKVWFNGTLIHENAVDRDAEDYQDQPIPVSLKKGENILLVAVYEGKGWWSGFFGLDPATEYEARVPNYRAPVPHRADVNGDGRVSILDMIEVSRYFGSLKVDGSPANTNDDGVIDIKDLIFVAQHLGTQTNNEGSAPLSPALVENWIALAWDEYDGSIEFQEGITYLEDLLVLLTAEKLVENTVEKTALFANYPNPFNPETWIPYQLAVPSEVYMTIHSVTGQVVRTLALGHQSAGIYRSRTRAAYWNGKNEIGKPVASGIYFYTLKAGDFTATRKMLIRK
;
A
#
# COMPACT_ATOMS: atom_id res chain seq x y z
N MET A 1 101.78 64.02 74.79
CA MET A 1 101.10 64.57 75.98
C MET A 1 100.33 65.82 75.56
N ASN A 2 98.99 65.81 75.69
CA ASN A 2 98.01 66.93 75.70
C ASN A 2 98.10 68.02 74.62
N ARG A 3 97.04 68.59 74.05
CA ARG A 3 95.57 68.46 74.04
C ARG A 3 95.16 69.47 72.95
N SER A 4 94.21 69.14 72.08
CA SER A 4 93.34 70.15 71.48
C SER A 4 92.04 69.49 71.06
N THR A 5 90.98 69.92 71.71
CA THR A 5 89.58 69.55 71.53
C THR A 5 88.94 70.40 70.44
N SER A 6 88.20 69.78 69.51
CA SER A 6 87.05 70.43 68.89
C SER A 6 85.96 69.40 68.55
N PHE A 7 84.75 69.73 68.97
CA PHE A 7 83.51 68.97 68.83
C PHE A 7 82.92 69.17 67.43
N THR A 8 82.50 68.09 66.76
CA THR A 8 81.39 68.13 65.79
C THR A 8 80.58 66.84 65.87
N TYR A 9 79.26 66.99 66.01
CA TYR A 9 78.25 65.97 66.21
C TYR A 9 78.20 64.91 65.10
N VAL A 10 78.20 63.62 65.48
CA VAL A 10 77.70 62.53 64.63
C VAL A 10 76.43 62.01 65.29
N PHE A 11 75.29 62.35 64.70
CA PHE A 11 73.99 61.77 65.07
C PHE A 11 73.91 60.35 64.51
N ILE A 12 73.75 59.38 65.41
CA ILE A 12 73.32 58.03 65.09
C ILE A 12 71.83 58.10 64.77
N PHE A 13 71.44 57.69 63.56
CA PHE A 13 70.05 57.34 63.25
C PHE A 13 69.99 55.86 62.90
N CYS A 14 69.30 55.09 63.75
CA CYS A 14 68.82 53.75 63.43
C CYS A 14 67.84 53.86 62.26
N LEU A 15 68.11 53.15 61.17
CA LEU A 15 67.09 52.81 60.19
C LEU A 15 66.80 51.31 60.33
N THR A 16 65.72 51.02 61.05
CA THR A 16 65.04 49.73 60.97
C THR A 16 64.55 49.55 59.53
N PHE A 17 65.08 48.56 58.82
CA PHE A 17 64.53 48.11 57.55
C PHE A 17 63.14 47.52 57.83
N TYR A 18 62.10 48.30 57.55
CA TYR A 18 60.74 47.80 57.39
C TYR A 18 60.69 47.09 56.03
N LEU A 19 60.78 45.76 56.03
CA LEU A 19 60.33 44.95 54.89
C LEU A 19 58.81 45.14 54.81
N MET A 20 58.35 45.99 53.90
CA MET A 20 56.94 45.96 53.48
C MET A 20 56.68 44.59 52.83
N PRO A 21 55.62 43.87 53.21
CA PRO A 21 55.17 42.73 52.42
C PRO A 21 54.81 43.23 51.02
N ILE A 22 55.39 42.61 49.99
CA ILE A 22 54.89 42.76 48.61
C ILE A 22 53.43 42.34 48.68
N ASP A 23 52.52 43.24 48.31
CA ASP A 23 51.09 42.98 48.33
C ASP A 23 50.75 42.05 47.15
N ILE A 24 50.78 40.75 47.41
CA ILE A 24 50.51 39.68 46.41
C ILE A 24 49.05 39.76 45.90
N SER A 25 48.20 40.60 46.51
CA SER A 25 46.80 40.81 46.13
C SER A 25 46.61 41.53 44.78
N ALA A 26 47.59 42.31 44.32
CA ALA A 26 47.49 43.11 43.08
C ALA A 26 47.99 42.38 41.80
N GLN A 27 48.29 41.08 41.88
CA GLN A 27 48.76 40.33 40.72
C GLN A 27 47.64 40.20 39.68
N ASN A 28 47.83 40.79 38.50
CA ASN A 28 46.92 40.62 37.36
C ASN A 28 46.99 39.17 36.85
N VAL A 29 45.82 38.57 36.60
CA VAL A 29 45.70 37.22 36.05
C VAL A 29 45.52 37.33 34.54
N ASP A 30 46.35 36.61 33.80
CA ASP A 30 46.23 36.51 32.34
C ASP A 30 45.20 35.43 31.99
N ILE A 31 44.19 35.80 31.19
CA ILE A 31 43.14 34.92 30.68
C ILE A 31 43.05 35.16 29.16
N PRO A 32 43.88 34.47 28.36
CA PRO A 32 44.03 34.75 26.94
C PRO A 32 42.84 34.34 26.07
N ASP A 33 42.02 33.40 26.55
CA ASP A 33 40.77 33.01 25.88
C ASP A 33 39.69 34.06 26.16
N ALA A 34 39.27 34.79 25.13
CA ALA A 34 38.31 35.88 25.27
C ALA A 34 36.94 35.41 25.79
N ASN A 35 36.54 34.19 25.46
CA ASN A 35 35.24 33.65 25.86
C ASN A 35 35.28 33.20 27.32
N LEU A 36 36.39 32.60 27.77
CA LEU A 36 36.63 32.31 29.18
C LEU A 36 36.73 33.61 29.99
N ARG A 37 37.49 34.59 29.48
CA ARG A 37 37.66 35.90 30.13
C ARG A 37 36.30 36.57 30.32
N THR A 38 35.46 36.58 29.30
CA THR A 38 34.09 37.12 29.39
C THR A 38 33.27 36.38 30.44
N ALA A 39 33.33 35.04 30.48
CA ALA A 39 32.61 34.26 31.49
C ALA A 39 33.10 34.56 32.92
N VAL A 40 34.40 34.78 33.10
CA VAL A 40 34.98 35.17 34.39
C VAL A 40 34.57 36.59 34.78
N GLU A 41 34.57 37.55 33.84
CA GLU A 41 34.10 38.92 34.10
C GLU A 41 32.63 38.92 34.54
N GLU A 42 31.77 38.18 33.84
CA GLU A 42 30.35 38.03 34.20
C GLU A 42 30.19 37.38 35.58
N ALA A 43 30.97 36.35 35.90
CA ALA A 43 30.91 35.68 37.21
C ALA A 43 31.40 36.55 38.37
N LEU A 44 32.29 37.51 38.09
CA LEU A 44 32.82 38.47 39.06
C LEU A 44 32.04 39.79 39.11
N ASP A 45 30.99 39.93 38.30
CA ASP A 45 30.23 41.18 38.12
C ASP A 45 31.14 42.37 37.71
N LYS A 46 32.14 42.09 36.87
CA LYS A 46 33.10 43.06 36.35
C LYS A 46 32.69 43.58 34.98
N THR A 47 33.11 44.82 34.69
CA THR A 47 32.89 45.41 33.36
C THR A 47 33.87 44.85 32.33
N ALA A 48 33.44 44.77 31.06
CA ALA A 48 34.27 44.23 29.99
C ALA A 48 35.59 45.01 29.84
N GLY A 49 36.71 44.30 29.92
CA GLY A 49 38.06 44.86 29.84
C GLY A 49 38.65 45.31 31.17
N GLU A 50 37.91 45.15 32.27
CA GLU A 50 38.41 45.45 33.62
C GLU A 50 39.53 44.47 34.02
N GLN A 51 40.46 44.93 34.86
CA GLN A 51 41.51 44.06 35.38
C GLN A 51 40.92 42.96 36.26
N ILE A 52 41.35 41.73 36.01
CA ILE A 52 41.02 40.54 36.80
C ILE A 52 42.29 40.21 37.60
N THR A 53 42.22 40.41 38.91
CA THR A 53 43.33 40.14 39.82
C THR A 53 43.24 38.73 40.41
N LYS A 54 44.34 38.26 41.00
CA LYS A 54 44.34 37.01 41.76
C LYS A 54 43.32 37.04 42.90
N ALA A 55 43.20 38.17 43.59
CA ALA A 55 42.21 38.34 44.66
C ALA A 55 40.78 38.18 44.14
N ASP A 56 40.48 38.71 42.95
CA ASP A 56 39.18 38.52 42.32
C ASP A 56 38.92 37.03 42.04
N MET A 57 39.88 36.33 41.42
CA MET A 57 39.77 34.89 41.11
C MET A 57 39.56 34.04 42.37
N GLU A 58 40.20 34.37 43.49
CA GLU A 58 40.02 33.66 44.77
C GLU A 58 38.60 33.79 45.35
N THR A 59 37.78 34.73 44.86
CA THR A 59 36.36 34.85 45.25
C THR A 59 35.44 33.93 44.47
N LEU A 60 35.87 33.40 43.32
CA LEU A 60 35.05 32.52 42.49
C LEU A 60 34.80 31.18 43.18
N VAL A 61 33.53 30.92 43.48
CA VAL A 61 33.05 29.63 44.01
C VAL A 61 32.33 28.82 42.92
N ASN A 62 31.69 29.50 41.98
CA ASN A 62 30.97 28.87 40.87
C ASN A 62 31.33 29.58 39.56
N LEU A 63 31.55 28.81 38.50
CA LEU A 63 31.73 29.33 37.15
C LEU A 63 30.95 28.45 36.17
N THR A 64 30.05 29.07 35.41
CA THR A 64 29.31 28.41 34.32
C THR A 64 29.63 29.11 33.01
N ALA A 65 30.26 28.38 32.10
CA ALA A 65 30.74 28.88 30.82
C ALA A 65 30.52 27.84 29.71
N GLU A 66 29.33 27.23 29.70
CA GLU A 66 28.90 26.25 28.70
C GLU A 66 28.55 26.93 27.35
N ASN A 67 28.79 26.24 26.22
CA ASN A 67 28.45 26.71 24.86
C ASN A 67 29.13 28.03 24.48
N ARG A 68 30.43 28.17 24.77
CA ARG A 68 31.17 29.44 24.56
C ARG A 68 32.38 29.31 23.65
N GLU A 69 32.59 28.16 22.99
CA GLU A 69 33.77 27.90 22.16
C GLU A 69 35.10 28.14 22.90
N ILE A 70 35.12 27.94 24.22
CA ILE A 70 36.33 28.07 25.04
C ILE A 70 37.29 26.97 24.65
N ARG A 71 38.57 27.32 24.47
CA ARG A 71 39.64 26.36 24.21
C ARG A 71 40.68 26.34 25.32
N ASN A 72 41.08 27.52 25.82
CA ASN A 72 42.22 27.66 26.71
C ASN A 72 41.78 28.07 28.11
N LEU A 73 42.13 27.26 29.11
CA LEU A 73 41.79 27.47 30.52
C LEU A 73 42.82 28.27 31.32
N THR A 74 43.85 28.78 30.66
CA THR A 74 44.91 29.58 31.29
C THR A 74 44.30 30.68 32.17
N GLY A 75 44.78 30.74 33.42
CA GLY A 75 44.33 31.71 34.41
C GLY A 75 43.28 31.15 35.37
N LEU A 76 42.58 30.06 35.02
CA LEU A 76 41.57 29.47 35.88
C LEU A 76 42.18 28.83 37.15
N ALA A 77 43.44 28.41 37.11
CA ALA A 77 44.18 27.87 38.27
C ALA A 77 44.22 28.82 39.49
N PHE A 78 44.03 30.14 39.29
CA PHE A 78 43.97 31.11 40.38
C PHE A 78 42.63 31.09 41.15
N ALA A 79 41.58 30.46 40.61
CA ALA A 79 40.28 30.32 41.27
C ALA A 79 40.27 29.21 42.34
N SER A 80 41.18 29.30 43.32
CA SER A 80 41.46 28.23 44.29
C SER A 80 40.27 27.79 45.18
N ARG A 81 39.20 28.60 45.25
CA ARG A 81 37.98 28.30 46.00
C ARG A 81 36.83 27.77 45.13
N LEU A 82 37.09 27.52 43.86
CA LEU A 82 36.08 27.05 42.91
C LEU A 82 35.58 25.66 43.31
N GLN A 83 34.26 25.56 43.46
CA GLN A 83 33.55 24.33 43.86
C GLN A 83 32.73 23.76 42.72
N VAL A 84 32.08 24.63 41.93
CA VAL A 84 31.26 24.22 40.78
C VAL A 84 31.85 24.83 39.51
N LEU A 85 32.16 23.97 38.55
CA LEU A 85 32.67 24.38 37.24
C LEU A 85 31.89 23.67 36.14
N ASN A 86 31.15 24.43 35.33
CA ASN A 86 30.51 23.93 34.12
C ASN A 86 31.16 24.53 32.87
N LEU A 87 31.82 23.68 32.10
CA LEU A 87 32.50 23.98 30.84
C LEU A 87 32.01 23.07 29.70
N ARG A 88 30.77 22.56 29.80
CA ARG A 88 30.21 21.69 28.75
C ARG A 88 30.17 22.39 27.39
N ASN A 89 30.16 21.60 26.31
CA ASN A 89 29.96 22.09 24.94
C ASN A 89 30.93 23.23 24.57
N ASN A 90 32.22 22.96 24.72
CA ASN A 90 33.30 23.86 24.33
C ASN A 90 34.29 23.08 23.43
N VAL A 91 35.49 23.62 23.20
CA VAL A 91 36.52 22.98 22.36
C VAL A 91 37.81 22.74 23.15
N ILE A 92 37.68 22.46 24.46
CA ILE A 92 38.80 22.26 25.39
C ILE A 92 39.43 20.90 25.15
N ASP A 93 40.74 20.86 24.95
CA ASP A 93 41.56 19.64 24.85
C ASP A 93 42.53 19.48 26.04
N ASP A 94 43.00 20.60 26.59
CA ASP A 94 43.89 20.67 27.75
C ASP A 94 43.16 21.20 29.01
N ILE A 95 43.19 20.41 30.08
CA ILE A 95 42.61 20.76 31.39
C ILE A 95 43.67 20.88 32.50
N SER A 96 44.94 21.09 32.14
CA SER A 96 46.06 21.20 33.09
C SER A 96 45.86 22.28 34.14
N ASP A 97 45.27 23.43 33.79
CA ASP A 97 44.90 24.50 34.74
C ASP A 97 43.92 24.06 35.83
N LEU A 98 43.21 22.93 35.64
CA LEU A 98 42.33 22.40 36.68
C LEU A 98 43.11 21.72 37.80
N ALA A 99 44.38 21.35 37.65
CA ALA A 99 45.13 20.55 38.62
C ALA A 99 45.08 21.15 40.04
N GLU A 100 45.27 22.46 40.16
CA GLU A 100 45.31 23.21 41.44
C GLU A 100 43.92 23.44 42.07
N LEU A 101 42.84 23.21 41.32
CA LEU A 101 41.46 23.40 41.78
C LEU A 101 41.00 22.21 42.64
N THR A 102 41.46 22.17 43.89
CA THR A 102 41.25 21.06 44.83
C THR A 102 39.90 21.11 45.56
N GLN A 103 39.16 22.22 45.45
CA GLN A 103 37.86 22.40 46.12
C GLN A 103 36.66 22.02 45.24
N LEU A 104 36.89 21.56 44.00
CA LEU A 104 35.84 21.18 43.08
C LEU A 104 35.01 20.01 43.63
N ASN A 105 33.71 20.23 43.81
CA ASN A 105 32.73 19.21 44.17
C ASN A 105 31.84 18.80 42.98
N ASN A 106 31.68 19.69 41.98
CA ASN A 106 30.90 19.44 40.77
C ASN A 106 31.65 19.96 39.55
N LEU A 107 32.02 19.05 38.65
CA LEU A 107 32.77 19.34 37.44
C LEU A 107 32.06 18.77 36.22
N GLN A 108 31.67 19.65 35.31
CA GLN A 108 31.02 19.31 34.05
C GLN A 108 31.92 19.72 32.87
N LEU A 109 32.47 18.72 32.18
CA LEU A 109 33.41 18.87 31.06
C LEU A 109 32.91 18.15 29.79
N GLY A 110 31.64 17.74 29.77
CA GLY A 110 31.10 16.97 28.66
C GLY A 110 31.06 17.74 27.33
N ALA A 111 31.14 17.04 26.21
CA ALA A 111 31.18 17.62 24.85
C ALA A 111 32.35 18.61 24.67
N ASN A 112 33.56 18.08 24.77
CA ASN A 112 34.83 18.78 24.55
C ASN A 112 35.77 17.86 23.72
N ALA A 113 37.05 18.18 23.65
CA ALA A 113 38.08 17.40 22.96
C ALA A 113 39.11 16.78 23.93
N ILE A 114 38.69 16.48 25.16
CA ILE A 114 39.58 16.02 26.24
C ILE A 114 39.97 14.56 26.00
N THR A 115 41.26 14.27 26.19
CA THR A 115 41.82 12.90 26.11
C THR A 115 42.55 12.52 27.39
N ASP A 116 43.27 13.47 28.00
CA ASP A 116 43.98 13.30 29.26
C ASP A 116 43.20 13.92 30.43
N ILE A 117 42.88 13.09 31.42
CA ILE A 117 42.24 13.50 32.67
C ILE A 117 43.20 13.41 33.87
N SER A 118 44.51 13.30 33.64
CA SER A 118 45.53 13.32 34.71
C SER A 118 45.41 14.50 35.68
N PRO A 119 44.98 15.73 35.27
CA PRO A 119 44.79 16.84 36.20
C PRO A 119 43.65 16.62 37.22
N LEU A 120 42.79 15.62 37.02
CA LEU A 120 41.72 15.26 37.96
C LEU A 120 42.19 14.36 39.11
N ALA A 121 43.42 13.84 39.03
CA ALA A 121 43.97 12.98 40.07
C ALA A 121 43.98 13.68 41.44
N GLY A 122 43.55 12.96 42.48
CA GLY A 122 43.58 13.48 43.86
C GLY A 122 42.52 14.52 44.21
N LYS A 123 41.56 14.81 43.33
CA LYS A 123 40.41 15.71 43.61
C LYS A 123 39.35 15.07 44.50
N ILE A 124 39.75 14.67 45.70
CA ILE A 124 38.93 13.88 46.64
C ILE A 124 37.62 14.56 47.06
N THR A 125 37.44 15.85 46.78
CA THR A 125 36.22 16.64 47.03
C THR A 125 35.14 16.45 45.97
N LEU A 126 35.48 15.88 44.79
CA LEU A 126 34.52 15.67 43.70
C LEU A 126 33.42 14.70 44.11
N GLU A 127 32.17 15.17 44.01
CA GLU A 127 30.95 14.38 44.21
C GLU A 127 30.23 14.13 42.87
N THR A 128 30.33 15.07 41.93
CA THR A 128 29.72 14.94 40.60
C THR A 128 30.75 15.23 39.52
N LEU A 129 30.91 14.29 38.59
CA LEU A 129 31.80 14.43 37.43
C LEU A 129 31.09 14.00 36.16
N ALA A 130 31.03 14.88 35.17
CA ALA A 130 30.59 14.55 33.83
C ALA A 130 31.71 14.86 32.84
N ILE A 131 32.21 13.82 32.18
CA ILE A 131 33.27 13.86 31.16
C ILE A 131 32.81 13.16 29.87
N ASP A 132 31.49 13.10 29.67
CA ASP A 132 30.88 12.47 28.51
C ASP A 132 31.18 13.20 27.20
N ASN A 133 31.07 12.53 26.05
CA ASN A 133 31.32 13.13 24.73
C ASN A 133 32.72 13.76 24.64
N ASN A 134 33.73 12.94 24.88
CA ASN A 134 35.16 13.29 24.78
C ASN A 134 35.90 12.13 24.07
N SER A 135 37.22 12.03 24.21
CA SER A 135 38.03 10.94 23.65
C SER A 135 38.91 10.27 24.71
N ILE A 136 38.35 10.11 25.92
CA ILE A 136 39.04 9.56 27.09
C ILE A 136 39.10 8.04 26.97
N SER A 137 40.26 7.45 27.27
CA SER A 137 40.46 6.00 27.32
C SER A 137 40.93 5.49 28.68
N ASN A 138 41.59 6.34 29.47
CA ASN A 138 42.24 5.97 30.73
C ASN A 138 41.55 6.62 31.93
N LEU A 139 40.93 5.80 32.77
CA LEU A 139 40.24 6.25 34.00
C LEU A 139 41.11 6.21 35.25
N THR A 140 42.40 5.86 35.17
CA THR A 140 43.30 5.76 36.33
C THR A 140 43.26 6.98 37.26
N PRO A 141 43.20 8.23 36.75
CA PRO A 141 43.10 9.42 37.61
C PRO A 141 41.86 9.45 38.52
N LEU A 142 40.80 8.70 38.19
CA LEU A 142 39.57 8.65 38.98
C LEU A 142 39.64 7.71 40.20
N SER A 143 40.65 6.83 40.28
CA SER A 143 40.73 5.77 41.30
C SER A 143 40.71 6.25 42.76
N GLY A 144 41.17 7.48 43.00
CA GLY A 144 41.21 8.11 44.32
C GLY A 144 39.99 8.98 44.65
N LEU A 145 39.02 9.14 43.75
CA LEU A 145 37.89 10.07 43.93
C LEU A 145 36.78 9.45 44.78
N ILE A 146 37.13 9.00 45.98
CA ILE A 146 36.28 8.19 46.87
C ILE A 146 34.96 8.84 47.31
N ASN A 147 34.80 10.16 47.11
CA ASN A 147 33.56 10.89 47.39
C ASN A 147 32.63 11.02 46.19
N LEU A 148 33.01 10.47 45.03
CA LEU A 148 32.21 10.55 43.83
C LEU A 148 30.86 9.83 44.02
N VAL A 149 29.78 10.53 43.72
CA VAL A 149 28.38 10.08 43.84
C VAL A 149 27.77 9.90 42.46
N ASN A 150 28.06 10.82 41.53
CA ASN A 150 27.53 10.84 40.18
C ASN A 150 28.67 10.86 39.16
N LEU A 151 28.67 9.91 38.24
CA LEU A 151 29.67 9.82 37.18
C LEU A 151 29.01 9.59 35.82
N ASN A 152 29.28 10.49 34.87
CA ASN A 152 28.94 10.29 33.47
C ASN A 152 30.21 10.24 32.61
N ILE A 153 30.47 9.09 32.00
CA ILE A 153 31.62 8.80 31.14
C ILE A 153 31.20 8.39 29.71
N SER A 154 29.93 8.62 29.36
CA SER A 154 29.36 8.19 28.08
C SER A 154 30.07 8.78 26.86
N ASN A 155 30.01 8.14 25.70
CA ASN A 155 30.59 8.62 24.44
C ASN A 155 32.09 8.95 24.59
N ASN A 156 32.86 7.93 24.94
CA ASN A 156 34.31 7.96 25.05
C ASN A 156 34.88 6.67 24.43
N VAL A 157 36.16 6.37 24.67
CA VAL A 157 36.83 5.16 24.15
C VAL A 157 37.36 4.29 25.29
N ILE A 158 36.62 4.23 26.39
CA ILE A 158 36.98 3.54 27.64
C ILE A 158 36.76 2.03 27.49
N ARG A 159 37.78 1.25 27.85
CA ARG A 159 37.71 -0.22 27.89
C ARG A 159 37.78 -0.78 29.31
N ASP A 160 38.57 -0.14 30.16
CA ASP A 160 38.89 -0.60 31.50
C ASP A 160 38.15 0.23 32.57
N LEU A 161 37.28 -0.43 33.32
CA LEU A 161 36.55 0.15 34.46
C LEU A 161 37.22 -0.13 35.81
N SER A 162 38.35 -0.86 35.86
CA SER A 162 39.05 -1.21 37.10
C SER A 162 39.36 -0.02 38.02
N PRO A 163 39.64 1.21 37.52
CA PRO A 163 39.82 2.37 38.39
C PRO A 163 38.57 2.76 39.19
N LEU A 164 37.38 2.29 38.81
CA LEU A 164 36.13 2.61 39.50
C LEU A 164 35.85 1.71 40.71
N SER A 165 36.58 0.60 40.85
CA SER A 165 36.30 -0.50 41.80
C SER A 165 36.18 -0.11 43.28
N ASN A 166 36.80 1.01 43.70
CA ASN A 166 36.80 1.46 45.10
C ASN A 166 35.92 2.69 45.35
N LEU A 167 35.16 3.15 44.34
CA LEU A 167 34.33 4.35 44.44
C LEU A 167 32.98 4.04 45.12
N ASN A 168 33.06 3.54 46.36
CA ASN A 168 31.94 2.98 47.13
C ASN A 168 30.79 3.97 47.44
N ARG A 169 30.99 5.26 47.18
CA ARG A 169 29.96 6.30 47.30
C ARG A 169 29.20 6.55 45.99
N LEU A 170 29.60 5.93 44.88
CA LEU A 170 28.89 6.04 43.61
C LEU A 170 27.46 5.54 43.76
N VAL A 171 26.53 6.40 43.38
CA VAL A 171 25.09 6.14 43.36
C VAL A 171 24.61 6.02 41.93
N ASN A 172 25.15 6.84 41.03
CA ASN A 172 24.76 6.94 39.63
C ASN A 172 25.98 6.79 38.73
N ILE A 173 25.90 5.87 37.77
CA ILE A 173 26.88 5.75 36.68
C ILE A 173 26.17 5.67 35.33
N THR A 174 26.64 6.47 34.37
CA THR A 174 26.25 6.38 32.96
C THR A 174 27.49 6.23 32.10
N MET A 175 27.52 5.19 31.26
CA MET A 175 28.71 4.80 30.50
C MET A 175 28.44 4.41 29.04
N SER A 176 27.30 4.85 28.49
CA SER A 176 26.86 4.56 27.11
C SER A 176 27.94 4.82 26.06
N ASN A 177 27.92 4.08 24.96
CA ASN A 177 28.81 4.24 23.81
C ASN A 177 30.29 4.25 24.20
N ASN A 178 30.69 3.22 24.96
CA ASN A 178 32.09 2.89 25.24
C ASN A 178 32.36 1.43 24.85
N PRO A 179 33.57 1.10 24.41
CA PRO A 179 33.96 -0.28 24.08
C PRO A 179 34.21 -1.18 25.30
N SER A 180 33.66 -0.86 26.48
CA SER A 180 33.83 -1.66 27.69
C SER A 180 32.72 -2.70 27.80
N ALA A 181 33.10 -3.95 28.07
CA ALA A 181 32.20 -5.09 28.25
C ALA A 181 32.20 -5.64 29.68
N ASP A 182 33.30 -5.47 30.41
CA ASP A 182 33.53 -6.07 31.72
C ASP A 182 33.01 -5.17 32.85
N LEU A 183 31.94 -5.63 33.51
CA LEU A 183 31.32 -4.96 34.65
C LEU A 183 31.88 -5.41 36.01
N SER A 184 32.84 -6.35 36.07
CA SER A 184 33.39 -6.84 37.34
C SER A 184 33.88 -5.74 38.30
N PRO A 185 34.41 -4.58 37.84
CA PRO A 185 34.76 -3.49 38.74
C PRO A 185 33.56 -2.86 39.47
N LEU A 186 32.32 -3.08 39.02
CA LEU A 186 31.11 -2.52 39.63
C LEU A 186 30.55 -3.39 40.76
N GLU A 187 31.00 -4.64 40.90
CA GLU A 187 30.46 -5.64 41.82
C GLU A 187 30.41 -5.15 43.29
N ASN A 188 31.43 -4.38 43.69
CA ASN A 188 31.60 -3.91 45.07
C ASN A 188 31.09 -2.49 45.32
N LEU A 189 30.40 -1.87 44.36
CA LEU A 189 29.87 -0.51 44.53
C LEU A 189 28.59 -0.52 45.38
N LEU A 190 28.75 -0.65 46.71
CA LEU A 190 27.66 -0.88 47.67
C LEU A 190 26.61 0.25 47.77
N SER A 191 26.91 1.42 47.21
CA SER A 191 25.98 2.56 47.16
C SER A 191 25.24 2.68 45.83
N LEU A 192 25.60 1.88 44.82
CA LEU A 192 25.07 1.99 43.47
C LEU A 192 23.56 1.78 43.48
N ARG A 193 22.83 2.73 42.87
CA ARG A 193 21.37 2.68 42.74
C ARG A 193 20.95 2.65 41.29
N ASN A 194 21.63 3.41 40.44
CA ASN A 194 21.26 3.58 39.05
C ASN A 194 22.47 3.30 38.15
N PHE A 195 22.31 2.31 37.27
CA PHE A 195 23.26 1.96 36.23
C PHE A 195 22.61 2.18 34.88
N SER A 196 23.29 2.90 33.98
CA SER A 196 22.80 3.14 32.62
C SER A 196 23.92 2.97 31.59
N SER A 197 23.66 2.18 30.56
CA SER A 197 24.59 1.97 29.45
C SER A 197 23.87 1.59 28.16
N CYS A 198 23.95 2.43 27.14
CA CYS A 198 23.42 2.14 25.81
C CYS A 198 24.55 2.06 24.77
N GLY A 199 24.50 1.09 23.85
CA GLY A 199 25.51 0.92 22.80
C GLY A 199 26.85 0.46 23.34
N THR A 200 26.83 -0.43 24.33
CA THR A 200 28.02 -1.07 24.91
C THR A 200 27.91 -2.58 24.78
N PRO A 201 29.00 -3.31 24.46
CA PRO A 201 28.97 -4.76 24.26
C PRO A 201 28.93 -5.53 25.60
N ILE A 202 27.98 -5.21 26.47
CA ILE A 202 27.77 -5.88 27.75
C ILE A 202 27.00 -7.19 27.50
N LEU A 203 27.55 -8.28 28.00
CA LEU A 203 26.95 -9.63 27.94
C LEU A 203 26.63 -10.19 29.33
N ASP A 204 27.49 -9.91 30.30
CA ASP A 204 27.42 -10.49 31.66
C ASP A 204 26.87 -9.48 32.67
N LEU A 205 25.74 -9.82 33.27
CA LEU A 205 25.07 -9.04 34.31
C LEU A 205 25.42 -9.47 35.73
N THR A 206 26.22 -10.53 35.92
CA THR A 206 26.63 -11.05 37.24
C THR A 206 27.14 -9.96 38.19
N PRO A 207 27.99 -9.01 37.75
CA PRO A 207 28.46 -7.95 38.63
C PRO A 207 27.36 -6.99 39.14
N LEU A 208 26.22 -6.91 38.45
CA LEU A 208 25.09 -6.06 38.86
C LEU A 208 24.15 -6.75 39.86
N ALA A 209 24.33 -8.06 40.12
CA ALA A 209 23.57 -8.79 41.14
C ALA A 209 24.03 -8.44 42.58
N SER A 210 25.30 -8.04 42.74
CA SER A 210 25.93 -7.81 44.04
C SER A 210 25.56 -6.49 44.72
N PRO A 211 25.40 -5.34 44.03
CA PRO A 211 25.05 -4.07 44.66
C PRO A 211 23.67 -4.08 45.34
N PRO A 212 23.59 -4.05 46.69
CA PRO A 212 22.35 -4.33 47.42
C PRO A 212 21.31 -3.19 47.35
N LYS A 213 21.72 -2.03 46.83
CA LYS A 213 20.89 -0.82 46.74
C LYS A 213 20.41 -0.53 45.33
N LEU A 214 20.67 -1.40 44.36
CA LEU A 214 20.27 -1.19 42.99
C LEU A 214 18.74 -0.98 42.88
N ARG A 215 18.34 0.00 42.08
CA ARG A 215 16.95 0.44 41.89
C ARG A 215 16.60 0.57 40.42
N ARG A 216 17.55 1.02 39.59
CA ARG A 216 17.37 1.17 38.15
C ARG A 216 18.53 0.55 37.39
N ILE A 217 18.20 -0.28 36.43
CA ILE A 217 19.12 -0.76 35.39
C ILE A 217 18.53 -0.34 34.05
N GLU A 218 19.34 0.33 33.25
CA GLU A 218 19.02 0.67 31.86
C GLU A 218 20.16 0.22 30.98
N ILE A 219 19.94 -0.81 30.17
CA ILE A 219 20.90 -1.30 29.19
C ILE A 219 20.21 -1.38 27.84
N CYS A 220 20.75 -0.73 26.82
CA CYS A 220 20.15 -0.79 25.49
C CYS A 220 21.14 -0.95 24.35
N ASN A 221 20.70 -1.50 23.22
CA ASN A 221 21.57 -1.80 22.07
C ASN A 221 22.79 -2.65 22.51
N GLY A 222 22.51 -3.76 23.17
CA GLY A 222 23.49 -4.74 23.63
C GLY A 222 23.23 -6.12 23.03
N GLU A 223 23.85 -7.14 23.61
CA GLU A 223 23.75 -8.55 23.19
C GLU A 223 23.38 -9.44 24.40
N ILE A 224 22.63 -8.87 25.36
CA ILE A 224 22.22 -9.58 26.58
C ILE A 224 21.18 -10.64 26.23
N SER A 225 21.40 -11.87 26.66
CA SER A 225 20.43 -12.96 26.57
C SER A 225 20.12 -13.62 27.92
N ASP A 226 21.07 -13.60 28.86
CA ASP A 226 20.94 -14.22 30.18
C ASP A 226 20.50 -13.21 31.26
N LEU A 227 19.30 -13.41 31.81
CA LEU A 227 18.73 -12.61 32.89
C LEU A 227 18.84 -13.28 34.27
N SER A 228 19.39 -14.50 34.36
CA SER A 228 19.54 -15.22 35.63
C SER A 228 20.31 -14.43 36.71
N PRO A 229 21.29 -13.57 36.39
CA PRO A 229 21.94 -12.75 37.42
C PRO A 229 21.00 -11.75 38.11
N LEU A 230 19.88 -11.39 37.48
CA LEU A 230 18.92 -10.46 38.06
C LEU A 230 17.95 -11.13 39.03
N GLU A 231 17.92 -12.47 39.08
CA GLU A 231 16.99 -13.21 39.93
C GLU A 231 17.11 -12.78 41.40
N GLY A 232 15.97 -12.52 42.04
CA GLY A 232 15.91 -12.17 43.46
C GLY A 232 16.25 -10.72 43.79
N LEU A 233 16.54 -9.85 42.81
CA LEU A 233 16.73 -8.40 43.01
C LEU A 233 15.41 -7.66 43.31
N THR A 234 14.71 -8.10 44.36
CA THR A 234 13.39 -7.58 44.81
C THR A 234 13.38 -6.08 45.14
N GLY A 235 14.56 -5.47 45.32
CA GLY A 235 14.72 -4.02 45.49
C GLY A 235 14.63 -3.21 44.20
N LEU A 236 14.77 -3.83 43.03
CA LEU A 236 14.77 -3.18 41.72
C LEU A 236 13.38 -2.61 41.41
N ARG A 237 13.33 -1.40 40.84
CA ARG A 237 12.12 -0.63 40.56
C ARG A 237 11.92 -0.35 39.09
N GLU A 238 13.00 -0.14 38.36
CA GLU A 238 13.00 0.20 36.94
C GLU A 238 14.01 -0.69 36.22
N LEU A 239 13.57 -1.37 35.16
CA LEU A 239 14.41 -2.22 34.32
C LEU A 239 14.10 -1.94 32.86
N TYR A 240 15.08 -1.44 32.13
CA TYR A 240 14.98 -1.17 30.70
C TYR A 240 16.07 -1.96 29.99
N LEU A 241 15.70 -2.97 29.21
CA LEU A 241 16.60 -3.85 28.47
C LEU A 241 16.25 -3.81 26.97
N VAL A 242 16.27 -2.63 26.37
CA VAL A 242 15.78 -2.39 25.01
C VAL A 242 16.81 -2.80 23.96
N ASN A 243 16.41 -3.51 22.90
CA ASN A 243 17.30 -3.91 21.81
C ASN A 243 18.47 -4.76 22.32
N ASN A 244 18.15 -5.96 22.79
CA ASN A 244 19.07 -7.04 23.17
C ASN A 244 18.56 -8.37 22.58
N ASP A 245 19.15 -9.50 22.98
CA ASP A 245 18.87 -10.85 22.46
C ASP A 245 18.13 -11.70 23.50
N ILE A 246 17.18 -11.09 24.24
CA ILE A 246 16.47 -11.76 25.34
C ILE A 246 15.32 -12.62 24.80
N GLU A 247 15.33 -13.91 25.13
CA GLU A 247 14.22 -14.83 24.88
C GLU A 247 13.56 -15.29 26.20
N ASP A 248 14.38 -15.73 27.17
CA ASP A 248 13.92 -16.21 28.47
C ASP A 248 13.82 -15.08 29.50
N ILE A 249 12.60 -14.87 30.02
CA ILE A 249 12.29 -13.86 31.03
C ILE A 249 11.82 -14.46 32.36
N GLU A 250 11.91 -15.78 32.54
CA GLU A 250 11.54 -16.44 33.79
C GLU A 250 12.27 -15.85 35.03
N PRO A 251 13.58 -15.50 34.97
CA PRO A 251 14.26 -14.87 36.10
C PRO A 251 13.58 -13.59 36.63
N LEU A 252 12.81 -12.89 35.78
CA LEU A 252 12.12 -11.66 36.15
C LEU A 252 10.91 -11.88 37.06
N ALA A 253 10.37 -13.10 37.15
CA ALA A 253 9.19 -13.42 37.97
C ALA A 253 9.38 -13.10 39.47
N THR A 254 10.64 -13.07 39.93
CA THR A 254 11.01 -12.79 41.32
C THR A 254 11.13 -11.30 41.64
N LEU A 255 11.12 -10.42 40.63
CA LEU A 255 11.33 -8.97 40.77
C LEU A 255 10.08 -8.23 41.25
N THR A 256 9.57 -8.64 42.40
CA THR A 256 8.29 -8.15 42.97
C THR A 256 8.23 -6.65 43.23
N GLY A 257 9.39 -5.98 43.31
CA GLY A 257 9.49 -4.53 43.47
C GLY A 257 9.35 -3.71 42.18
N LEU A 258 9.35 -4.36 41.01
CA LEU A 258 9.43 -3.71 39.71
C LEU A 258 8.15 -2.91 39.40
N THR A 259 8.34 -1.67 38.97
CA THR A 259 7.26 -0.71 38.64
C THR A 259 7.26 -0.35 37.15
N HIS A 260 8.43 -0.25 36.54
CA HIS A 260 8.60 0.04 35.11
C HIS A 260 9.49 -1.03 34.51
N LEU A 261 9.00 -1.67 33.45
CA LEU A 261 9.73 -2.68 32.69
C LEU A 261 9.62 -2.35 31.20
N SER A 262 10.75 -2.24 30.52
CA SER A 262 10.81 -2.26 29.06
C SER A 262 11.72 -3.37 28.60
N LEU A 263 11.16 -4.26 27.78
CA LEU A 263 11.84 -5.35 27.08
C LEU A 263 11.64 -5.21 25.57
N ARG A 264 11.46 -3.96 25.11
CA ARG A 264 11.23 -3.66 23.69
C ARG A 264 12.40 -4.13 22.82
N GLN A 265 12.12 -4.60 21.60
CA GLN A 265 13.14 -5.07 20.65
C GLN A 265 13.96 -6.21 21.26
N ASN A 266 13.32 -7.35 21.51
CA ASN A 266 13.96 -8.59 21.93
C ASN A 266 13.27 -9.77 21.20
N GLU A 267 13.56 -11.01 21.58
CA GLU A 267 13.08 -12.24 20.93
C GLU A 267 12.07 -12.99 21.82
N ILE A 268 11.34 -12.28 22.67
CA ILE A 268 10.45 -12.88 23.68
C ILE A 268 9.22 -13.49 23.01
N THR A 269 8.85 -14.71 23.40
CA THR A 269 7.64 -15.41 22.94
C THR A 269 6.63 -15.70 24.06
N ASP A 270 7.10 -15.93 25.29
CA ASP A 270 6.29 -16.21 26.48
C ASP A 270 6.39 -15.09 27.52
N VAL A 271 5.23 -14.60 27.96
CA VAL A 271 5.11 -13.51 28.94
C VAL A 271 4.57 -13.95 30.30
N THR A 272 4.48 -15.26 30.54
CA THR A 272 3.89 -15.84 31.75
C THR A 272 4.59 -15.38 33.03
N ALA A 273 5.92 -15.26 33.00
CA ALA A 273 6.74 -14.78 34.13
C ALA A 273 6.31 -13.41 34.67
N LEU A 274 5.70 -12.57 33.82
CA LEU A 274 5.32 -11.20 34.18
C LEU A 274 3.93 -11.10 34.84
N ALA A 275 3.08 -12.12 34.66
CA ALA A 275 1.64 -12.07 34.97
C ALA A 275 1.32 -11.66 36.43
N ALA A 276 2.18 -12.03 37.37
CA ALA A 276 1.96 -11.86 38.80
C ALA A 276 2.79 -10.73 39.44
N LEU A 277 3.49 -9.91 38.66
CA LEU A 277 4.31 -8.83 39.22
C LEU A 277 3.42 -7.78 39.93
N PRO A 278 3.51 -7.66 41.29
CA PRO A 278 2.49 -6.97 42.07
C PRO A 278 2.64 -5.44 42.08
N SER A 279 3.81 -4.92 41.68
CA SER A 279 4.11 -3.49 41.74
C SER A 279 4.14 -2.80 40.36
N LEU A 280 3.92 -3.56 39.28
CA LEU A 280 4.09 -3.07 37.91
C LEU A 280 3.06 -1.97 37.59
N ILE A 281 3.51 -0.93 36.88
CA ILE A 281 2.74 0.24 36.45
C ILE A 281 2.85 0.40 34.93
N VAL A 282 4.06 0.23 34.38
CA VAL A 282 4.34 0.33 32.95
C VAL A 282 5.09 -0.90 32.47
N LEU A 283 4.62 -1.47 31.36
CA LEU A 283 5.22 -2.61 30.68
C LEU A 283 5.30 -2.34 29.17
N ASP A 284 6.51 -2.24 28.64
CA ASP A 284 6.76 -2.08 27.21
C ASP A 284 7.36 -3.36 26.63
N LEU A 285 6.61 -4.01 25.74
CA LEU A 285 6.92 -5.27 25.07
C LEU A 285 6.94 -5.10 23.54
N GLN A 286 7.04 -3.88 23.02
CA GLN A 286 7.02 -3.64 21.58
C GLN A 286 8.13 -4.40 20.85
N ASP A 287 7.92 -4.69 19.58
CA ASP A 287 8.94 -5.28 18.70
C ASP A 287 9.51 -6.60 19.29
N ASN A 288 8.66 -7.58 19.54
CA ASN A 288 9.03 -8.92 20.06
C ASN A 288 8.29 -10.01 19.26
N GLU A 289 8.40 -11.27 19.67
CA GLU A 289 7.79 -12.44 19.00
C GLU A 289 6.57 -13.01 19.76
N ILE A 290 5.92 -12.20 20.60
CA ILE A 290 4.85 -12.65 21.49
C ILE A 290 3.56 -12.91 20.70
N ILE A 291 3.04 -14.14 20.78
CA ILE A 291 1.76 -14.53 20.16
C ILE A 291 0.60 -14.45 21.16
N ASN A 292 0.84 -14.78 22.44
CA ASN A 292 -0.21 -14.92 23.43
C ASN A 292 -0.04 -13.93 24.59
N PHE A 293 -0.86 -12.88 24.62
CA PHE A 293 -0.88 -11.90 25.69
C PHE A 293 -1.83 -12.23 26.85
N SER A 294 -2.59 -13.34 26.78
CA SER A 294 -3.56 -13.69 27.83
C SER A 294 -3.01 -13.82 29.26
N PRO A 295 -1.73 -14.19 29.51
CA PRO A 295 -1.16 -14.15 30.85
C PRO A 295 -1.17 -12.75 31.48
N LEU A 296 -1.18 -11.69 30.67
CA LEU A 296 -1.12 -10.30 31.13
C LEU A 296 -2.49 -9.69 31.45
N ASN A 297 -3.60 -10.42 31.23
CA ASN A 297 -4.97 -9.91 31.43
C ASN A 297 -5.21 -9.37 32.85
N GLU A 298 -4.59 -9.97 33.87
CA GLU A 298 -4.75 -9.50 35.25
C GLU A 298 -4.01 -8.17 35.51
N LEU A 299 -2.86 -7.96 34.86
CA LEU A 299 -2.15 -6.69 34.92
C LEU A 299 -2.98 -5.56 34.28
N GLU A 300 -3.62 -5.81 33.15
CA GLU A 300 -4.52 -4.83 32.51
C GLU A 300 -5.68 -4.45 33.42
N ARG A 301 -6.32 -5.43 34.07
CA ARG A 301 -7.42 -5.19 35.02
C ARG A 301 -6.98 -4.33 36.22
N ARG A 302 -5.72 -4.44 36.61
CA ARG A 302 -5.09 -3.62 37.66
C ARG A 302 -4.72 -2.21 37.19
N GLY A 303 -4.88 -1.90 35.90
CA GLY A 303 -4.57 -0.60 35.32
C GLY A 303 -3.11 -0.41 34.91
N VAL A 304 -2.36 -1.50 34.69
CA VAL A 304 -0.99 -1.42 34.16
C VAL A 304 -1.03 -0.95 32.69
N SER A 305 -0.22 0.03 32.35
CA SER A 305 -0.04 0.49 30.96
C SER A 305 0.85 -0.49 30.21
N ILE A 306 0.28 -1.26 29.28
CA ILE A 306 1.01 -2.27 28.50
C ILE A 306 1.09 -1.86 27.03
N ILE A 307 2.31 -1.75 26.50
CA ILE A 307 2.60 -1.37 25.11
C ILE A 307 3.09 -2.60 24.34
N ARG A 308 2.48 -2.94 23.21
CA ARG A 308 2.63 -4.26 22.54
C ARG A 308 2.79 -4.22 21.02
N ASN A 309 2.89 -3.04 20.43
CA ASN A 309 2.99 -2.87 18.97
C ASN A 309 4.07 -3.78 18.36
N ASN A 310 3.87 -4.19 17.12
CA ASN A 310 4.83 -5.02 16.35
C ASN A 310 5.15 -6.36 17.03
N ASN A 311 4.14 -7.02 17.61
CA ASN A 311 4.21 -8.42 18.03
C ASN A 311 3.27 -9.27 17.17
N PRO A 312 3.59 -10.53 16.84
CA PRO A 312 2.71 -11.41 16.07
C PRO A 312 1.30 -11.58 16.68
N GLY A 313 1.21 -11.64 18.01
CA GLY A 313 -0.04 -11.75 18.78
C GLY A 313 -0.80 -10.44 18.97
N PHE A 314 -0.18 -9.32 18.60
CA PHE A 314 -0.74 -7.98 18.62
C PHE A 314 -0.73 -7.45 17.19
N ALA A 315 -1.61 -8.03 16.37
CA ALA A 315 -1.67 -7.81 14.93
C ALA A 315 -1.68 -6.31 14.60
N THR A 316 -0.74 -5.92 13.74
CA THR A 316 -0.71 -4.65 13.01
C THR A 316 -1.99 -4.49 12.20
N ASP A 317 -2.38 -3.24 11.91
CA ASP A 317 -3.54 -2.96 11.04
C ASP A 317 -3.51 -3.87 9.81
N PRO A 318 -4.64 -4.48 9.43
CA PRO A 318 -4.71 -5.39 8.30
C PRO A 318 -3.99 -4.81 7.07
N PRO A 319 -3.14 -5.58 6.36
CA PRO A 319 -2.36 -5.06 5.24
C PRO A 319 -3.26 -4.47 4.15
N LYS A 320 -2.97 -3.22 3.75
CA LYS A 320 -3.69 -2.51 2.68
C LYS A 320 -3.30 -3.06 1.30
N ILE A 321 -4.29 -3.27 0.43
CA ILE A 321 -4.12 -3.62 -0.98
C ILE A 321 -3.72 -2.36 -1.76
N LEU A 322 -2.42 -2.16 -1.97
CA LEU A 322 -1.92 -0.96 -2.65
C LEU A 322 -2.03 -1.02 -4.18
N GLY A 323 -2.09 -2.21 -4.76
CA GLY A 323 -2.19 -2.43 -6.21
C GLY A 323 -1.21 -3.47 -6.74
N PRO A 324 -1.03 -3.55 -8.07
CA PRO A 324 -1.53 -2.61 -9.07
C PRO A 324 -3.04 -2.73 -9.31
N TRP A 325 -3.75 -1.61 -9.24
CA TRP A 325 -5.17 -1.49 -9.56
C TRP A 325 -5.36 -0.90 -10.95
N LEU A 326 -6.50 -1.18 -11.59
CA LEU A 326 -7.02 -0.36 -12.68
C LEU A 326 -8.05 0.63 -12.14
N TRP A 327 -7.84 1.91 -12.41
CA TRP A 327 -8.72 3.00 -11.99
C TRP A 327 -9.35 3.73 -13.17
N VAL A 328 -10.59 4.16 -13.00
CA VAL A 328 -11.27 5.14 -13.85
C VAL A 328 -12.10 6.07 -12.97
N ILE A 329 -12.33 7.31 -13.42
CA ILE A 329 -13.30 8.21 -12.81
C ILE A 329 -14.39 8.54 -13.83
N VAL A 330 -15.63 8.61 -13.38
CA VAL A 330 -16.77 9.01 -14.21
C VAL A 330 -17.57 10.10 -13.51
N PRO A 331 -18.11 11.08 -14.26
CA PRO A 331 -18.98 12.09 -13.69
C PRO A 331 -20.29 11.45 -13.24
N THR A 332 -20.80 11.91 -12.11
CA THR A 332 -22.18 11.66 -11.70
C THR A 332 -23.15 12.56 -12.45
N ASP A 333 -24.45 12.44 -12.17
CA ASP A 333 -25.50 13.31 -12.73
C ASP A 333 -25.68 14.63 -11.96
N GLY A 334 -24.66 15.05 -11.20
CA GLY A 334 -24.65 16.27 -10.39
C GLY A 334 -24.89 16.03 -8.89
N ARG A 335 -25.14 14.79 -8.49
CA ARG A 335 -25.15 14.36 -7.08
C ARG A 335 -23.74 14.04 -6.59
N SER A 336 -23.49 14.12 -5.30
CA SER A 336 -22.18 13.78 -4.72
C SER A 336 -22.30 12.85 -3.52
N GLY A 337 -21.20 12.17 -3.20
CA GLY A 337 -21.05 11.33 -2.00
C GLY A 337 -22.22 10.38 -1.78
N LYS A 338 -22.80 10.47 -0.58
CA LYS A 338 -23.96 9.71 -0.13
C LYS A 338 -25.14 9.77 -1.11
N GLU A 339 -25.51 10.95 -1.59
CA GLU A 339 -26.69 11.11 -2.45
C GLU A 339 -26.51 10.40 -3.79
N ALA A 340 -25.29 10.42 -4.34
CA ALA A 340 -24.94 9.67 -5.54
C ALA A 340 -24.96 8.16 -5.29
N ALA A 341 -24.43 7.69 -4.15
CA ALA A 341 -24.42 6.26 -3.82
C ALA A 341 -25.84 5.69 -3.62
N GLU A 342 -26.72 6.41 -2.90
CA GLU A 342 -28.12 6.04 -2.64
C GLU A 342 -29.01 6.06 -3.90
N SER A 343 -28.54 6.69 -4.98
CA SER A 343 -29.28 6.76 -6.24
C SER A 343 -29.56 5.41 -6.89
N GLY A 344 -28.72 4.41 -6.61
CA GLY A 344 -28.73 3.12 -7.29
C GLY A 344 -28.34 3.17 -8.77
N ILE A 345 -27.83 4.31 -9.27
CA ILE A 345 -27.37 4.44 -10.65
C ILE A 345 -26.02 3.76 -10.82
N ASP A 346 -25.91 2.93 -11.86
CA ASP A 346 -24.64 2.45 -12.37
C ASP A 346 -23.98 3.57 -13.21
N PHE A 347 -23.03 4.28 -12.60
CA PHE A 347 -22.37 5.39 -13.29
C PHE A 347 -21.35 4.93 -14.34
N LEU A 348 -20.90 3.67 -14.32
CA LEU A 348 -20.12 3.11 -15.43
C LEU A 348 -21.03 2.93 -16.66
N ASP A 349 -22.22 2.36 -16.47
CA ASP A 349 -23.23 2.17 -17.52
C ASP A 349 -23.62 3.52 -18.14
N GLN A 350 -23.98 4.48 -17.30
CA GLN A 350 -24.39 5.82 -17.75
C GLN A 350 -23.27 6.53 -18.52
N ALA A 351 -22.04 6.52 -18.03
CA ALA A 351 -20.93 7.22 -18.67
C ALA A 351 -20.48 6.54 -19.97
N SER A 352 -20.68 5.24 -20.07
CA SER A 352 -20.24 4.41 -21.19
C SER A 352 -21.35 4.11 -22.21
N ASN A 353 -22.59 4.55 -21.93
CA ASN A 353 -23.80 4.23 -22.68
C ASN A 353 -24.03 2.71 -22.82
N GLY A 354 -23.86 1.97 -21.72
CA GLY A 354 -24.05 0.52 -21.65
C GLY A 354 -22.92 -0.31 -22.25
N THR A 355 -21.73 0.26 -22.43
CA THR A 355 -20.57 -0.52 -22.91
C THR A 355 -19.75 -1.13 -21.77
N VAL A 356 -19.85 -0.59 -20.56
CA VAL A 356 -19.22 -1.08 -19.33
C VAL A 356 -20.19 -0.85 -18.16
N THR A 357 -20.47 -1.88 -17.36
CA THR A 357 -21.31 -1.78 -16.14
C THR A 357 -20.53 -2.18 -14.89
N GLU A 358 -21.02 -1.77 -13.71
CA GLU A 358 -20.49 -2.21 -12.40
C GLU A 358 -20.50 -3.74 -12.29
N GLN A 359 -21.60 -4.38 -12.68
CA GLN A 359 -21.73 -5.84 -12.60
C GLN A 359 -20.74 -6.56 -13.51
N MET A 360 -20.51 -6.04 -14.73
CA MET A 360 -19.49 -6.59 -15.64
C MET A 360 -18.11 -6.52 -15.01
N VAL A 361 -17.71 -5.34 -14.51
CA VAL A 361 -16.38 -5.15 -13.91
C VAL A 361 -16.23 -5.93 -12.61
N ALA A 362 -17.27 -6.05 -11.80
CA ALA A 362 -17.26 -6.83 -10.57
C ALA A 362 -17.09 -8.34 -10.84
N THR A 363 -17.60 -8.82 -11.97
CA THR A 363 -17.59 -10.26 -12.33
C THR A 363 -16.36 -10.65 -13.14
N GLN A 364 -15.85 -9.75 -14.00
CA GLN A 364 -14.83 -10.05 -15.00
C GLN A 364 -13.52 -9.27 -14.81
N GLY A 365 -13.55 -8.19 -14.02
CA GLY A 365 -12.44 -7.26 -13.86
C GLY A 365 -12.40 -6.19 -14.96
N ALA A 366 -11.79 -5.05 -14.66
CA ALA A 366 -11.59 -3.99 -15.64
C ALA A 366 -10.50 -4.35 -16.65
N VAL A 367 -10.50 -3.69 -17.81
CA VAL A 367 -9.50 -3.91 -18.86
C VAL A 367 -8.73 -2.65 -19.14
N GLN A 368 -7.40 -2.72 -19.01
CA GLN A 368 -6.52 -1.58 -19.20
C GLN A 368 -6.71 -0.96 -20.60
N GLY A 369 -6.84 0.37 -20.65
CA GLY A 369 -6.99 1.10 -21.91
C GLY A 369 -8.38 1.07 -22.53
N VAL A 370 -9.32 0.27 -22.02
CA VAL A 370 -10.73 0.34 -22.45
C VAL A 370 -11.37 1.63 -21.96
N SER A 371 -12.16 2.27 -22.82
CA SER A 371 -12.82 3.54 -22.53
C SER A 371 -14.09 3.35 -21.70
N VAL A 372 -14.29 4.23 -20.73
CA VAL A 372 -15.57 4.48 -20.07
C VAL A 372 -15.91 5.94 -20.32
N GLY A 373 -16.79 6.17 -21.29
CA GLY A 373 -17.06 7.50 -21.83
C GLY A 373 -15.78 8.16 -22.38
N LYS A 374 -15.39 9.30 -21.81
CA LYS A 374 -14.21 10.07 -22.23
C LYS A 374 -12.91 9.67 -21.52
N LYS A 375 -12.96 8.74 -20.58
CA LYS A 375 -11.80 8.28 -19.80
C LYS A 375 -11.46 6.85 -20.17
N VAL A 376 -10.28 6.39 -19.78
CA VAL A 376 -9.83 5.00 -19.99
C VAL A 376 -9.32 4.45 -18.68
N TRP A 377 -9.44 3.14 -18.47
CA TRP A 377 -8.87 2.48 -17.30
C TRP A 377 -7.33 2.60 -17.29
N LYS A 378 -6.77 3.10 -16.19
CA LYS A 378 -5.34 3.34 -16.02
C LYS A 378 -4.81 2.62 -14.79
N ILE A 379 -3.57 2.13 -14.88
CA ILE A 379 -2.90 1.50 -13.74
C ILE A 379 -2.58 2.57 -12.69
N GLY A 380 -2.92 2.26 -11.44
CA GLY A 380 -2.65 3.10 -10.28
C GLY A 380 -2.22 2.29 -9.06
N ILE A 381 -1.39 2.92 -8.22
CA ILE A 381 -1.00 2.40 -6.90
C ILE A 381 -1.61 3.33 -5.86
N LEU A 382 -2.54 2.80 -5.07
CA LEU A 382 -3.20 3.54 -4.01
C LEU A 382 -2.25 3.73 -2.83
N SER A 383 -2.16 4.96 -2.31
CA SER A 383 -1.32 5.24 -1.14
C SER A 383 -1.88 4.55 0.10
N ARG A 384 -0.97 4.01 0.93
CA ARG A 384 -1.31 3.38 2.21
C ARG A 384 -1.93 4.36 3.22
N ARG A 385 -1.69 5.67 3.06
CA ARG A 385 -2.07 6.72 4.01
C ARG A 385 -2.54 7.98 3.27
N GLY A 386 -3.20 8.87 4.02
CA GLY A 386 -3.57 10.22 3.59
C GLY A 386 -5.06 10.34 3.32
N GLY A 387 -5.68 11.36 3.91
CA GLY A 387 -7.13 11.61 3.79
C GLY A 387 -7.62 12.00 2.39
N ASN A 388 -6.72 12.20 1.42
CA ASN A 388 -7.03 12.56 0.03
C ASN A 388 -6.40 11.61 -1.01
N ASN A 389 -6.12 10.36 -0.62
CA ASN A 389 -5.30 9.42 -1.40
C ASN A 389 -5.92 9.00 -2.75
N ILE A 390 -7.25 9.06 -2.92
CA ILE A 390 -7.91 8.77 -4.20
C ILE A 390 -7.74 9.95 -5.15
N ASN A 391 -7.99 11.18 -4.70
CA ASN A 391 -7.79 12.38 -5.52
C ASN A 391 -6.34 12.49 -6.02
N ASP A 392 -5.37 12.30 -5.12
CA ASP A 392 -3.95 12.34 -5.46
C ASP A 392 -3.59 11.27 -6.50
N LEU A 393 -4.16 10.07 -6.34
CA LEU A 393 -3.96 8.97 -7.29
C LEU A 393 -4.50 9.31 -8.68
N VAL A 394 -5.77 9.72 -8.78
CA VAL A 394 -6.43 9.94 -10.07
C VAL A 394 -5.83 11.13 -10.83
N ASN A 395 -5.34 12.14 -10.11
CA ASN A 395 -4.56 13.23 -10.71
C ASN A 395 -3.21 12.75 -11.21
N LYS A 396 -2.48 11.98 -10.40
CA LYS A 396 -1.15 11.44 -10.74
C LYS A 396 -1.18 10.57 -12.00
N ILE A 397 -2.23 9.76 -12.17
CA ILE A 397 -2.40 8.93 -13.37
C ILE A 397 -3.10 9.67 -14.53
N GLY A 398 -3.40 10.95 -14.37
CA GLY A 398 -3.96 11.81 -15.41
C GLY A 398 -5.39 11.45 -15.79
N LEU A 399 -6.20 11.05 -14.81
CA LEU A 399 -7.64 10.92 -14.94
C LEU A 399 -8.37 12.20 -14.52
N GLY A 400 -7.80 12.99 -13.60
CA GLY A 400 -8.36 14.27 -13.15
C GLY A 400 -7.42 15.47 -13.26
N ILE A 401 -7.92 16.63 -12.82
CA ILE A 401 -7.15 17.87 -12.58
C ILE A 401 -7.59 18.44 -11.23
N ASP A 402 -6.62 18.76 -10.36
CA ASP A 402 -6.82 19.40 -9.05
C ASP A 402 -7.87 18.71 -8.15
N ASP A 403 -8.94 19.40 -7.76
CA ASP A 403 -9.99 18.86 -6.89
C ASP A 403 -11.23 18.46 -7.71
N ILE A 404 -11.58 17.19 -7.67
CA ILE A 404 -12.56 16.58 -8.58
C ILE A 404 -13.86 16.37 -7.84
N ASN A 405 -14.82 17.27 -8.05
CA ASN A 405 -16.13 17.17 -7.40
C ASN A 405 -17.16 16.40 -8.27
N HIS A 406 -18.14 15.73 -7.65
CA HIS A 406 -19.26 15.05 -8.34
C HIS A 406 -18.83 13.88 -9.26
N HIS A 407 -17.84 13.11 -8.84
CA HIS A 407 -17.36 11.95 -9.59
C HIS A 407 -17.38 10.69 -8.74
N VAL A 408 -17.34 9.54 -9.40
CA VAL A 408 -17.10 8.25 -8.74
C VAL A 408 -15.80 7.67 -9.28
N ALA A 409 -14.93 7.22 -8.39
CA ALA A 409 -13.70 6.50 -8.71
C ALA A 409 -13.96 5.02 -8.57
N TYR A 410 -13.79 4.30 -9.68
CA TYR A 410 -13.86 2.85 -9.70
C TYR A 410 -12.45 2.27 -9.73
N GLY A 411 -12.18 1.33 -8.83
CA GLY A 411 -10.92 0.59 -8.75
C GLY A 411 -11.18 -0.90 -8.92
N SER A 412 -10.50 -1.56 -9.86
CA SER A 412 -10.61 -3.00 -10.11
C SER A 412 -9.25 -3.70 -9.98
N ILE A 413 -9.22 -4.83 -9.28
CA ILE A 413 -8.01 -5.63 -9.04
C ILE A 413 -8.33 -7.13 -8.98
N VAL A 414 -7.34 -7.96 -9.34
CA VAL A 414 -7.39 -9.41 -9.14
C VAL A 414 -6.48 -9.78 -7.97
N LEU A 415 -7.03 -10.57 -7.04
CA LEU A 415 -6.32 -11.21 -5.94
C LEU A 415 -6.21 -12.71 -6.25
N ASP A 416 -5.06 -13.13 -6.78
CA ASP A 416 -4.80 -14.53 -7.12
C ASP A 416 -4.36 -15.30 -5.88
N SER A 417 -5.15 -16.29 -5.46
CA SER A 417 -4.92 -17.04 -4.24
C SER A 417 -4.45 -18.47 -4.53
N LEU A 418 -3.37 -18.90 -3.87
CA LEU A 418 -2.81 -20.24 -4.07
C LEU A 418 -3.73 -21.37 -3.56
N GLN A 419 -4.65 -21.03 -2.65
CA GLN A 419 -5.58 -21.95 -2.00
C GLN A 419 -6.90 -21.27 -1.68
N ALA A 420 -7.96 -22.06 -1.57
CA ALA A 420 -9.23 -21.55 -1.05
C ALA A 420 -9.07 -21.25 0.45
N GLN A 421 -9.48 -20.07 0.89
CA GLN A 421 -9.29 -19.61 2.27
C GLN A 421 -10.38 -18.62 2.70
N GLN A 422 -10.63 -18.55 4.00
CA GLN A 422 -11.52 -17.55 4.61
C GLN A 422 -10.70 -16.34 5.04
N SER A 423 -11.25 -15.15 4.88
CA SER A 423 -10.64 -13.89 5.32
C SER A 423 -11.74 -12.88 5.66
N ARG A 424 -11.34 -11.69 6.10
CA ARG A 424 -12.20 -10.52 6.23
C ARG A 424 -11.64 -9.38 5.42
N LEU A 425 -12.50 -8.74 4.65
CA LEU A 425 -12.22 -7.51 3.94
C LEU A 425 -12.42 -6.32 4.88
N HIS A 426 -11.38 -5.50 4.99
CA HIS A 426 -11.34 -4.26 5.77
C HIS A 426 -11.51 -3.08 4.81
N VAL A 427 -12.43 -2.16 5.17
CA VAL A 427 -12.82 -1.04 4.31
C VAL A 427 -12.82 0.27 5.12
N GLY A 428 -12.36 1.35 4.49
CA GLY A 428 -12.53 2.72 4.98
C GLY A 428 -12.58 3.68 3.79
N SER A 429 -13.36 4.76 3.91
CA SER A 429 -13.44 5.79 2.86
C SER A 429 -13.96 7.12 3.42
N GLY A 430 -13.40 8.22 2.92
CA GLY A 430 -13.78 9.60 3.26
C GLY A 430 -15.18 10.00 2.79
N ASP A 431 -15.73 9.22 1.86
CA ASP A 431 -17.06 9.44 1.31
C ASP A 431 -17.78 8.10 1.17
N ALA A 432 -18.96 8.11 0.54
CA ALA A 432 -19.70 6.90 0.30
C ALA A 432 -18.89 5.87 -0.52
N VAL A 433 -19.04 4.58 -0.15
CA VAL A 433 -18.29 3.48 -0.77
C VAL A 433 -19.17 2.26 -1.05
N LYS A 434 -18.93 1.62 -2.20
CA LYS A 434 -19.45 0.29 -2.54
C LYS A 434 -18.31 -0.66 -2.87
N VAL A 435 -18.48 -1.92 -2.49
CA VAL A 435 -17.48 -2.97 -2.74
C VAL A 435 -18.15 -4.24 -3.21
N TRP A 436 -17.66 -4.76 -4.33
CA TRP A 436 -18.03 -6.05 -4.89
C TRP A 436 -16.86 -7.02 -4.80
N PHE A 437 -17.17 -8.27 -4.49
CA PHE A 437 -16.22 -9.36 -4.48
C PHE A 437 -16.76 -10.53 -5.29
N ASN A 438 -16.03 -10.96 -6.32
CA ASN A 438 -16.43 -12.01 -7.26
C ASN A 438 -17.87 -11.80 -7.81
N GLY A 439 -18.18 -10.60 -8.28
CA GLY A 439 -19.47 -10.25 -8.87
C GLY A 439 -20.61 -10.00 -7.87
N THR A 440 -20.38 -10.19 -6.56
CA THR A 440 -21.40 -9.96 -5.53
C THR A 440 -21.13 -8.64 -4.81
N LEU A 441 -22.14 -7.77 -4.68
CA LEU A 441 -22.06 -6.58 -3.81
C LEU A 441 -22.04 -7.05 -2.35
N ILE A 442 -20.92 -6.83 -1.65
CA ILE A 442 -20.72 -7.30 -0.26
C ILE A 442 -20.72 -6.17 0.76
N HIS A 443 -20.56 -4.93 0.31
CA HIS A 443 -20.55 -3.75 1.18
C HIS A 443 -21.08 -2.53 0.44
N GLU A 444 -21.99 -1.81 1.07
CA GLU A 444 -22.51 -0.53 0.62
C GLU A 444 -22.68 0.36 1.85
N ASN A 445 -21.98 1.48 1.86
CA ASN A 445 -22.04 2.44 2.96
C ASN A 445 -22.16 3.85 2.40
N ALA A 446 -23.40 4.32 2.26
CA ALA A 446 -23.72 5.64 1.75
C ALA A 446 -23.68 6.69 2.88
N VAL A 447 -22.47 7.07 3.30
CA VAL A 447 -22.21 8.07 4.35
C VAL A 447 -20.97 8.90 3.99
N ASP A 448 -21.07 10.22 4.12
CA ASP A 448 -19.95 11.15 3.91
C ASP A 448 -19.29 11.49 5.26
N ARG A 449 -17.98 11.24 5.41
CA ARG A 449 -17.24 11.37 6.68
C ARG A 449 -15.73 11.28 6.46
N ASP A 450 -14.92 12.03 7.19
CA ASP A 450 -13.45 11.91 7.05
C ASP A 450 -12.91 10.49 7.32
N ALA A 451 -11.87 10.09 6.59
CA ALA A 451 -11.18 8.83 6.80
C ALA A 451 -9.67 8.96 6.59
N GLU A 452 -8.90 8.46 7.56
CA GLU A 452 -7.44 8.29 7.42
C GLU A 452 -7.01 6.80 7.41
N ASP A 453 -7.95 5.88 7.71
CA ASP A 453 -7.74 4.42 7.72
C ASP A 453 -9.08 3.64 7.57
N TYR A 454 -9.07 2.32 7.80
CA TYR A 454 -10.25 1.48 7.92
C TYR A 454 -11.17 2.00 9.02
N GLN A 455 -12.46 2.00 8.73
CA GLN A 455 -13.47 2.49 9.68
C GLN A 455 -14.78 1.72 9.62
N ASP A 456 -14.93 0.81 8.66
CA ASP A 456 -16.10 -0.05 8.55
C ASP A 456 -15.85 -1.40 9.22
N GLN A 457 -16.95 -2.04 9.62
CA GLN A 457 -16.88 -3.37 10.21
C GLN A 457 -16.31 -4.37 9.19
N PRO A 458 -15.35 -5.23 9.57
CA PRO A 458 -14.75 -6.18 8.65
C PRO A 458 -15.79 -7.13 8.05
N ILE A 459 -15.79 -7.27 6.71
CA ILE A 459 -16.75 -8.10 5.97
C ILE A 459 -16.16 -9.48 5.71
N PRO A 460 -16.78 -10.59 6.14
CA PRO A 460 -16.31 -11.93 5.83
C PRO A 460 -16.30 -12.19 4.32
N VAL A 461 -15.18 -12.72 3.80
CA VAL A 461 -15.02 -13.09 2.38
C VAL A 461 -14.35 -14.45 2.25
N SER A 462 -14.74 -15.19 1.21
CA SER A 462 -14.13 -16.49 0.88
C SER A 462 -13.36 -16.38 -0.43
N LEU A 463 -12.03 -16.47 -0.36
CA LEU A 463 -11.20 -16.52 -1.55
C LEU A 463 -11.27 -17.93 -2.14
N LYS A 464 -11.56 -18.04 -3.43
CA LYS A 464 -11.36 -19.29 -4.18
C LYS A 464 -9.87 -19.41 -4.57
N LYS A 465 -9.39 -20.64 -4.71
CA LYS A 465 -8.10 -20.88 -5.36
C LYS A 465 -8.14 -20.30 -6.78
N GLY A 466 -7.12 -19.55 -7.15
CA GLY A 466 -7.06 -18.78 -8.40
C GLY A 466 -7.55 -17.34 -8.22
N GLU A 467 -8.04 -16.76 -9.31
CA GLU A 467 -8.39 -15.34 -9.39
C GLU A 467 -9.64 -14.97 -8.60
N ASN A 468 -9.53 -13.96 -7.73
CA ASN A 468 -10.67 -13.33 -7.07
C ASN A 468 -10.74 -11.86 -7.49
N ILE A 469 -11.89 -11.41 -7.98
CA ILE A 469 -12.06 -10.05 -8.48
C ILE A 469 -12.62 -9.17 -7.38
N LEU A 470 -11.96 -8.04 -7.14
CA LEU A 470 -12.40 -6.99 -6.24
C LEU A 470 -12.66 -5.71 -7.05
N LEU A 471 -13.88 -5.20 -6.96
CA LEU A 471 -14.27 -3.90 -7.49
C LEU A 471 -14.66 -2.99 -6.32
N VAL A 472 -14.14 -1.77 -6.32
CA VAL A 472 -14.51 -0.72 -5.37
C VAL A 472 -15.03 0.49 -6.13
N ALA A 473 -16.05 1.16 -5.59
CA ALA A 473 -16.55 2.45 -6.06
C ALA A 473 -16.54 3.43 -4.90
N VAL A 474 -15.81 4.54 -5.04
CA VAL A 474 -15.73 5.60 -4.04
C VAL A 474 -16.34 6.86 -4.63
N TYR A 475 -17.45 7.32 -4.05
CA TYR A 475 -18.26 8.42 -4.57
C TYR A 475 -17.74 9.71 -3.94
N GLU A 476 -17.15 10.60 -4.73
CA GLU A 476 -16.61 11.85 -4.19
C GLU A 476 -17.75 12.76 -3.70
N GLY A 477 -17.56 13.29 -2.48
CA GLY A 477 -18.48 14.20 -1.80
C GLY A 477 -18.11 15.68 -1.93
N LYS A 478 -17.72 16.31 -0.83
CA LYS A 478 -17.11 17.65 -0.81
C LYS A 478 -15.89 17.57 0.07
N GLY A 479 -14.71 17.93 -0.43
CA GLY A 479 -13.50 18.03 0.37
C GLY A 479 -12.47 16.97 0.00
N TRP A 480 -12.07 16.13 0.94
CA TRP A 480 -10.98 15.17 0.70
C TRP A 480 -11.52 13.80 0.27
N TRP A 481 -10.97 13.25 -0.80
CA TRP A 481 -11.43 12.00 -1.41
C TRP A 481 -10.46 10.86 -1.10
N SER A 482 -10.88 9.92 -0.25
CA SER A 482 -10.04 8.79 0.20
C SER A 482 -10.72 7.42 0.24
N GLY A 483 -9.89 6.38 0.15
CA GLY A 483 -10.29 4.98 0.25
C GLY A 483 -9.15 4.07 0.78
N PHE A 484 -9.52 3.06 1.56
CA PHE A 484 -8.64 2.09 2.20
C PHE A 484 -9.26 0.69 2.13
N PHE A 485 -8.53 -0.27 1.57
CA PHE A 485 -9.00 -1.64 1.37
C PHE A 485 -7.91 -2.63 1.73
N GLY A 486 -8.24 -3.70 2.47
CA GLY A 486 -7.26 -4.71 2.90
C GLY A 486 -7.89 -6.03 3.32
N LEU A 487 -7.08 -7.07 3.45
CA LEU A 487 -7.50 -8.38 3.94
C LEU A 487 -6.79 -8.70 5.27
N ASP A 488 -7.29 -9.70 6.01
CA ASP A 488 -6.63 -10.15 7.24
C ASP A 488 -5.14 -10.47 7.02
N PRO A 489 -4.23 -10.19 7.97
CA PRO A 489 -2.78 -10.38 7.81
C PRO A 489 -2.34 -11.78 7.37
N ALA A 490 -3.10 -12.81 7.74
CA ALA A 490 -2.80 -14.21 7.39
C ALA A 490 -3.26 -14.60 5.97
N THR A 491 -3.86 -13.69 5.20
CA THR A 491 -4.43 -13.99 3.89
C THR A 491 -3.35 -14.04 2.81
N GLU A 492 -3.18 -15.18 2.17
CA GLU A 492 -2.17 -15.37 1.11
C GLU A 492 -2.76 -15.12 -0.28
N TYR A 493 -2.27 -14.09 -0.97
CA TYR A 493 -2.64 -13.78 -2.36
C TYR A 493 -1.56 -12.94 -3.07
N GLU A 494 -1.57 -12.96 -4.39
CA GLU A 494 -0.82 -12.04 -5.24
C GLU A 494 -1.79 -11.03 -5.88
N ALA A 495 -1.51 -9.73 -5.73
CA ALA A 495 -2.30 -8.68 -6.35
C ALA A 495 -1.78 -8.38 -7.76
N ARG A 496 -2.67 -8.39 -8.75
CA ARG A 496 -2.33 -8.02 -10.13
C ARG A 496 -3.46 -7.23 -10.79
N VAL A 497 -3.11 -6.52 -11.86
CA VAL A 497 -4.13 -5.96 -12.75
C VAL A 497 -4.96 -7.09 -13.36
N PRO A 498 -6.27 -6.91 -13.54
CA PRO A 498 -7.07 -7.89 -14.26
C PRO A 498 -6.53 -8.03 -15.70
N ASN A 499 -6.17 -9.25 -16.10
CA ASN A 499 -5.68 -9.57 -17.44
C ASN A 499 -6.81 -10.00 -18.38
N TYR A 500 -8.02 -9.52 -18.12
CA TYR A 500 -9.19 -9.82 -18.93
C TYR A 500 -9.05 -9.13 -20.30
N ARG A 501 -9.39 -9.84 -21.39
CA ARG A 501 -9.48 -9.24 -22.73
C ARG A 501 -10.84 -8.56 -22.84
N ALA A 502 -10.87 -7.30 -23.29
CA ALA A 502 -12.06 -6.45 -23.37
C ALA A 502 -13.36 -7.25 -23.60
N PRO A 503 -14.33 -7.20 -22.66
CA PRO A 503 -15.65 -7.67 -22.97
C PRO A 503 -16.25 -6.70 -23.98
N VAL A 504 -17.01 -7.30 -24.86
CA VAL A 504 -17.84 -6.65 -25.86
C VAL A 504 -18.95 -5.85 -25.15
N PRO A 505 -19.36 -4.66 -25.65
CA PRO A 505 -20.44 -3.86 -25.08
C PRO A 505 -21.72 -4.66 -24.76
N HIS A 506 -22.39 -4.35 -23.64
CA HIS A 506 -23.62 -5.01 -23.15
C HIS A 506 -24.75 -4.99 -24.18
N ARG A 507 -24.77 -3.97 -25.06
CA ARG A 507 -25.69 -3.87 -26.21
C ARG A 507 -25.51 -4.98 -27.24
N ALA A 508 -24.38 -5.68 -27.25
CA ALA A 508 -24.12 -6.79 -28.14
C ALA A 508 -24.32 -8.17 -27.48
N ASP A 509 -24.49 -8.21 -26.16
CA ASP A 509 -24.99 -9.37 -25.39
C ASP A 509 -26.50 -9.21 -25.24
N VAL A 510 -27.22 -9.54 -26.31
CA VAL A 510 -28.65 -9.23 -26.47
C VAL A 510 -29.51 -10.17 -25.63
N ASN A 511 -29.00 -11.38 -25.36
CA ASN A 511 -29.69 -12.36 -24.54
C ASN A 511 -29.33 -12.28 -23.04
N GLY A 512 -28.32 -11.48 -22.66
CA GLY A 512 -27.94 -11.19 -21.27
C GLY A 512 -27.21 -12.34 -20.57
N ASP A 513 -26.56 -13.23 -21.31
CA ASP A 513 -25.88 -14.42 -20.78
C ASP A 513 -24.40 -14.18 -20.40
N GLY A 514 -23.91 -12.96 -20.64
CA GLY A 514 -22.54 -12.55 -20.34
C GLY A 514 -21.53 -12.88 -21.44
N ARG A 515 -21.96 -13.32 -22.63
CA ARG A 515 -21.14 -13.61 -23.81
C ARG A 515 -21.74 -12.96 -25.05
N VAL A 516 -20.90 -12.64 -26.04
CA VAL A 516 -21.37 -12.25 -27.38
C VAL A 516 -21.07 -13.36 -28.36
N SER A 517 -22.15 -14.01 -28.78
CA SER A 517 -22.18 -15.23 -29.58
C SER A 517 -23.14 -15.07 -30.75
N ILE A 518 -23.18 -16.10 -31.59
CA ILE A 518 -24.13 -16.11 -32.71
C ILE A 518 -25.59 -16.07 -32.22
N LEU A 519 -25.86 -16.48 -30.98
CA LEU A 519 -27.19 -16.44 -30.36
C LEU A 519 -27.68 -15.01 -30.15
N ASP A 520 -26.78 -14.07 -29.86
CA ASP A 520 -27.10 -12.65 -29.71
C ASP A 520 -27.46 -12.01 -31.05
N MET A 521 -26.77 -12.41 -32.12
CA MET A 521 -27.11 -12.01 -33.48
C MET A 521 -28.46 -12.56 -33.91
N ILE A 522 -28.74 -13.82 -33.58
CA ILE A 522 -30.05 -14.43 -33.82
C ILE A 522 -31.14 -13.63 -33.10
N GLU A 523 -30.91 -13.25 -31.84
CA GLU A 523 -31.88 -12.46 -31.07
C GLU A 523 -32.17 -11.10 -31.70
N VAL A 524 -31.17 -10.37 -32.24
CA VAL A 524 -31.42 -9.13 -33.00
C VAL A 524 -32.23 -9.40 -34.27
N SER A 525 -31.88 -10.44 -35.02
CA SER A 525 -32.53 -10.75 -36.31
C SER A 525 -34.05 -11.00 -36.17
N ARG A 526 -34.52 -11.46 -35.00
CA ARG A 526 -35.94 -11.71 -34.71
C ARG A 526 -36.81 -10.46 -34.73
N TYR A 527 -36.22 -9.28 -34.51
CA TYR A 527 -36.95 -8.02 -34.42
C TYR A 527 -36.77 -7.12 -35.67
N PHE A 528 -36.15 -7.64 -36.74
CA PHE A 528 -35.93 -6.90 -37.98
C PHE A 528 -37.21 -6.36 -38.60
N GLY A 529 -37.24 -5.06 -38.87
CA GLY A 529 -38.38 -4.40 -39.51
C GLY A 529 -39.61 -4.22 -38.61
N SER A 530 -39.47 -4.46 -37.30
CA SER A 530 -40.53 -4.14 -36.33
C SER A 530 -40.53 -2.66 -35.95
N LEU A 531 -41.71 -2.05 -35.82
CA LEU A 531 -41.85 -0.70 -35.26
C LEU A 531 -41.95 -0.82 -33.73
N LYS A 532 -40.88 -0.37 -33.07
CA LYS A 532 -40.67 -0.09 -31.63
C LYS A 532 -41.58 -0.80 -30.60
N VAL A 533 -40.94 -1.56 -29.71
CA VAL A 533 -41.35 -1.63 -28.30
C VAL A 533 -40.25 -0.91 -27.51
N ASP A 534 -40.59 0.14 -26.76
CA ASP A 534 -39.63 0.87 -25.93
C ASP A 534 -38.91 -0.09 -24.97
N GLY A 535 -37.57 -0.09 -25.00
CA GLY A 535 -36.73 -0.93 -24.13
C GLY A 535 -36.34 -2.30 -24.69
N SER A 536 -36.53 -2.58 -25.99
CA SER A 536 -36.09 -3.85 -26.59
C SER A 536 -34.55 -3.96 -26.62
N PRO A 537 -33.96 -5.05 -26.08
CA PRO A 537 -32.50 -5.27 -26.10
C PRO A 537 -31.94 -5.47 -27.52
N ALA A 538 -32.81 -5.70 -28.53
CA ALA A 538 -32.42 -5.89 -29.93
C ALA A 538 -32.12 -4.58 -30.69
N ASN A 539 -32.39 -3.40 -30.13
CA ASN A 539 -32.01 -2.10 -30.70
C ASN A 539 -30.60 -1.71 -30.21
N THR A 540 -29.59 -2.42 -30.69
CA THR A 540 -28.24 -2.38 -30.14
C THR A 540 -27.50 -1.08 -30.46
N ASN A 541 -27.91 -0.32 -31.48
CA ASN A 541 -27.32 0.97 -31.86
C ASN A 541 -28.11 2.22 -31.40
N ASP A 542 -29.29 2.04 -30.80
CA ASP A 542 -30.18 3.08 -30.28
C ASP A 542 -30.72 4.13 -31.28
N ASP A 543 -30.69 3.86 -32.58
CA ASP A 543 -31.25 4.77 -33.61
C ASP A 543 -32.79 4.71 -33.70
N GLY A 544 -33.40 3.78 -32.96
CA GLY A 544 -34.85 3.64 -32.81
C GLY A 544 -35.49 2.76 -33.89
N VAL A 545 -34.69 2.11 -34.74
CA VAL A 545 -35.11 1.17 -35.78
C VAL A 545 -34.23 -0.07 -35.69
N ILE A 546 -34.83 -1.26 -35.55
CA ILE A 546 -34.05 -2.51 -35.52
C ILE A 546 -33.77 -2.93 -36.97
N ASP A 547 -32.53 -2.69 -37.42
CA ASP A 547 -32.08 -2.89 -38.79
C ASP A 547 -30.68 -3.56 -38.89
N ILE A 548 -30.15 -3.63 -40.12
CA ILE A 548 -28.86 -4.26 -40.42
C ILE A 548 -27.69 -3.70 -39.59
N LYS A 549 -27.77 -2.46 -39.14
CA LYS A 549 -26.75 -1.84 -38.29
C LYS A 549 -26.73 -2.43 -36.89
N ASP A 550 -27.86 -2.87 -36.34
CA ASP A 550 -27.92 -3.54 -35.04
C ASP A 550 -27.28 -4.93 -35.10
N LEU A 551 -27.52 -5.67 -36.19
CA LEU A 551 -26.84 -6.94 -36.45
C LEU A 551 -25.33 -6.75 -36.62
N ILE A 552 -24.92 -5.73 -37.39
CA ILE A 552 -23.50 -5.40 -37.58
C ILE A 552 -22.85 -5.01 -36.26
N PHE A 553 -23.56 -4.29 -35.41
CA PHE A 553 -23.06 -3.91 -34.09
C PHE A 553 -22.77 -5.15 -33.21
N VAL A 554 -23.65 -6.16 -33.20
CA VAL A 554 -23.38 -7.43 -32.49
C VAL A 554 -22.25 -8.21 -33.15
N ALA A 555 -22.26 -8.30 -34.48
CA ALA A 555 -21.33 -9.12 -35.25
C ALA A 555 -19.87 -8.65 -35.17
N GLN A 556 -19.65 -7.34 -35.04
CA GLN A 556 -18.33 -6.73 -34.82
C GLN A 556 -17.63 -7.24 -33.56
N HIS A 557 -18.36 -7.93 -32.71
CA HIS A 557 -17.91 -8.34 -31.41
C HIS A 557 -17.97 -9.86 -31.17
N LEU A 558 -18.23 -10.67 -32.20
CA LEU A 558 -18.12 -12.13 -32.11
C LEU A 558 -16.66 -12.57 -31.93
N GLY A 559 -16.36 -13.30 -30.85
CA GLY A 559 -14.99 -13.56 -30.42
C GLY A 559 -14.49 -15.01 -30.54
N THR A 560 -13.89 -15.38 -31.67
CA THR A 560 -12.65 -16.20 -31.66
C THR A 560 -11.62 -15.56 -32.59
N GLN A 561 -10.46 -15.23 -32.03
CA GLN A 561 -9.34 -14.48 -32.62
C GLN A 561 -9.11 -14.59 -34.15
N THR A 562 -9.14 -13.45 -34.83
CA THR A 562 -8.16 -13.13 -35.89
C THR A 562 -7.73 -11.67 -35.78
N ASN A 563 -6.43 -11.47 -35.94
CA ASN A 563 -5.67 -10.24 -35.74
C ASN A 563 -6.30 -8.98 -36.37
N ASN A 564 -6.07 -7.86 -35.69
CA ASN A 564 -6.19 -6.50 -36.23
C ASN A 564 -5.67 -6.40 -37.67
N GLU A 565 -6.56 -6.07 -38.60
CA GLU A 565 -6.35 -5.00 -39.57
C GLU A 565 -7.63 -4.18 -39.68
N GLY A 566 -7.47 -2.86 -39.74
CA GLY A 566 -8.56 -1.89 -39.76
C GLY A 566 -9.52 -2.07 -40.94
N SER A 567 -10.74 -1.56 -40.77
CA SER A 567 -11.77 -1.43 -41.82
C SER A 567 -11.93 -2.67 -42.72
N ALA A 568 -12.38 -3.80 -42.17
CA ALA A 568 -12.85 -4.90 -43.00
C ALA A 568 -14.34 -4.64 -43.37
N PRO A 569 -14.70 -4.44 -44.65
CA PRO A 569 -16.09 -4.41 -45.06
C PRO A 569 -16.72 -5.81 -44.81
N LEU A 570 -18.01 -5.86 -44.45
CA LEU A 570 -18.77 -7.12 -44.35
C LEU A 570 -18.47 -7.96 -45.60
N SER A 571 -17.86 -9.13 -45.43
CA SER A 571 -17.44 -9.99 -46.55
C SER A 571 -18.23 -11.29 -46.57
N PRO A 572 -18.54 -11.85 -47.75
CA PRO A 572 -19.20 -13.15 -47.87
C PRO A 572 -18.57 -14.26 -47.04
N ALA A 573 -17.24 -14.36 -47.05
CA ALA A 573 -16.51 -15.40 -46.33
C ALA A 573 -16.71 -15.30 -44.80
N LEU A 574 -16.92 -14.09 -44.28
CA LEU A 574 -17.17 -13.86 -42.86
C LEU A 574 -18.59 -14.33 -42.48
N VAL A 575 -19.60 -14.02 -43.30
CA VAL A 575 -20.99 -14.47 -43.06
C VAL A 575 -21.15 -15.98 -43.27
N GLU A 576 -20.44 -16.58 -44.25
CA GLU A 576 -20.35 -18.04 -44.42
C GLU A 576 -19.81 -18.73 -43.17
N ASN A 577 -18.79 -18.15 -42.53
CA ASN A 577 -18.21 -18.69 -41.30
C ASN A 577 -19.20 -18.61 -40.13
N TRP A 578 -19.97 -17.51 -40.03
CA TRP A 578 -21.02 -17.36 -39.01
C TRP A 578 -22.16 -18.36 -39.18
N ILE A 579 -22.62 -18.61 -40.42
CA ILE A 579 -23.63 -19.64 -40.72
C ILE A 579 -23.11 -21.03 -40.32
N ALA A 580 -21.83 -21.33 -40.59
CA ALA A 580 -21.23 -22.61 -40.23
C ALA A 580 -21.17 -22.84 -38.72
N LEU A 581 -20.79 -21.80 -37.95
CA LEU A 581 -20.79 -21.85 -36.48
C LEU A 581 -22.20 -21.96 -35.91
N ALA A 582 -23.19 -21.27 -36.49
CA ALA A 582 -24.58 -21.37 -36.08
C ALA A 582 -25.14 -22.80 -36.22
N TRP A 583 -24.80 -23.49 -37.32
CA TRP A 583 -25.23 -24.88 -37.51
C TRP A 583 -24.53 -25.87 -36.56
N ASP A 584 -23.33 -25.56 -36.06
CA ASP A 584 -22.61 -26.40 -35.09
C ASP A 584 -23.25 -26.35 -33.69
N GLU A 585 -23.89 -25.23 -33.36
CA GLU A 585 -24.58 -24.99 -32.08
C GLU A 585 -26.11 -25.17 -32.16
N TYR A 586 -26.64 -25.60 -33.30
CA TYR A 586 -28.08 -25.72 -33.54
C TYR A 586 -28.79 -26.66 -32.55
N ASP A 587 -29.72 -26.11 -31.78
CA ASP A 587 -30.43 -26.82 -30.70
C ASP A 587 -31.72 -27.54 -31.15
N GLY A 588 -32.09 -27.42 -32.43
CA GLY A 588 -33.29 -28.05 -33.00
C GLY A 588 -34.57 -27.20 -32.93
N SER A 589 -34.51 -25.98 -32.40
CA SER A 589 -35.66 -25.08 -32.31
C SER A 589 -35.93 -24.37 -33.65
N ILE A 590 -37.22 -24.11 -33.92
CA ILE A 590 -37.65 -23.41 -35.15
C ILE A 590 -37.11 -21.97 -35.14
N GLU A 591 -37.02 -21.40 -33.94
CA GLU A 591 -36.51 -20.07 -33.66
C GLU A 591 -35.01 -19.93 -34.02
N PHE A 592 -34.20 -20.96 -33.74
CA PHE A 592 -32.78 -21.00 -34.13
C PHE A 592 -32.64 -21.15 -35.66
N GLN A 593 -33.51 -21.94 -36.27
CA GLN A 593 -33.53 -22.14 -37.73
C GLN A 593 -33.90 -20.86 -38.51
N GLU A 594 -34.82 -20.05 -37.98
CA GLU A 594 -35.19 -18.74 -38.56
C GLU A 594 -34.01 -17.75 -38.51
N GLY A 595 -33.26 -17.71 -37.41
CA GLY A 595 -32.06 -16.87 -37.28
C GLY A 595 -30.94 -17.22 -38.28
N ILE A 596 -30.69 -18.51 -38.52
CA ILE A 596 -29.76 -18.97 -39.56
C ILE A 596 -30.20 -18.51 -40.95
N THR A 597 -31.51 -18.54 -41.22
CA THR A 597 -32.08 -18.14 -42.51
C THR A 597 -31.80 -16.66 -42.82
N TYR A 598 -31.86 -15.78 -41.83
CA TYR A 598 -31.52 -14.37 -42.00
C TYR A 598 -30.03 -14.13 -42.30
N LEU A 599 -29.13 -14.92 -41.72
CA LEU A 599 -27.70 -14.87 -42.03
C LEU A 599 -27.42 -15.37 -43.45
N GLU A 600 -28.12 -16.41 -43.88
CA GLU A 600 -28.07 -16.90 -45.27
C GLU A 600 -28.54 -15.83 -46.27
N ASP A 601 -29.59 -15.07 -45.94
CA ASP A 601 -30.08 -13.96 -46.77
C ASP A 601 -29.09 -12.78 -46.81
N LEU A 602 -28.42 -12.49 -45.70
CA LEU A 602 -27.36 -11.47 -45.64
C LEU A 602 -26.12 -11.89 -46.45
N LEU A 603 -25.74 -13.17 -46.44
CA LEU A 603 -24.68 -13.71 -47.29
C LEU A 603 -25.02 -13.51 -48.77
N VAL A 604 -26.28 -13.73 -49.15
CA VAL A 604 -26.77 -13.49 -50.52
C VAL A 604 -26.63 -12.01 -50.89
N LEU A 605 -26.89 -11.08 -49.97
CA LEU A 605 -26.73 -9.64 -50.19
C LEU A 605 -25.26 -9.20 -50.33
N LEU A 606 -24.34 -9.76 -49.55
CA LEU A 606 -22.92 -9.39 -49.60
C LEU A 606 -22.17 -10.04 -50.76
N THR A 607 -22.60 -11.24 -51.18
CA THR A 607 -22.08 -11.87 -52.41
C THR A 607 -22.59 -11.17 -53.66
N ALA A 608 -23.64 -10.34 -53.55
CA ALA A 608 -24.18 -9.57 -54.67
C ALA A 608 -23.22 -8.47 -55.17
N GLU A 609 -22.28 -7.98 -54.35
CA GLU A 609 -21.24 -7.02 -54.79
C GLU A 609 -20.04 -7.67 -55.49
N LYS A 610 -19.95 -9.01 -55.51
CA LYS A 610 -18.94 -9.76 -56.28
C LYS A 610 -19.49 -10.41 -57.56
N LEU A 611 -20.70 -10.01 -57.98
CA LEU A 611 -21.39 -10.50 -59.18
C LEU A 611 -21.59 -9.42 -60.25
N VAL A 612 -20.62 -8.53 -60.43
CA VAL A 612 -20.46 -7.80 -61.70
C VAL A 612 -19.66 -8.62 -62.74
N GLU A 613 -19.13 -9.78 -62.37
CA GLU A 613 -18.49 -10.71 -63.33
C GLU A 613 -19.10 -12.11 -63.25
N ASN A 614 -20.36 -12.24 -63.64
CA ASN A 614 -20.85 -13.35 -64.47
C ASN A 614 -22.28 -13.05 -64.92
N THR A 615 -22.39 -12.47 -66.11
CA THR A 615 -23.64 -12.25 -66.83
C THR A 615 -24.42 -13.57 -66.99
N VAL A 616 -25.51 -13.75 -66.22
CA VAL A 616 -26.57 -14.70 -66.62
C VAL A 616 -27.41 -13.99 -67.67
N GLU A 617 -26.98 -14.08 -68.93
CA GLU A 617 -27.61 -13.31 -70.02
C GLU A 617 -29.06 -13.73 -70.35
N LYS A 618 -29.54 -14.88 -69.86
CA LYS A 618 -30.86 -15.44 -70.24
C LYS A 618 -31.58 -16.17 -69.12
N THR A 619 -32.86 -15.83 -68.92
CA THR A 619 -33.81 -16.61 -68.12
C THR A 619 -34.00 -18.00 -68.75
N ALA A 620 -33.97 -19.07 -67.95
CA ALA A 620 -34.11 -20.44 -68.45
C ALA A 620 -34.71 -21.40 -67.41
N LEU A 621 -35.43 -22.42 -67.89
CA LEU A 621 -35.95 -23.54 -67.11
C LEU A 621 -35.11 -24.79 -67.37
N PHE A 622 -34.69 -25.51 -66.33
CA PHE A 622 -33.87 -26.73 -66.43
C PHE A 622 -34.66 -28.00 -66.12
N ALA A 623 -34.06 -29.15 -66.40
CA ALA A 623 -34.65 -30.45 -66.10
C ALA A 623 -34.76 -30.66 -64.59
N ASN A 624 -35.91 -31.14 -64.13
CA ASN A 624 -36.13 -31.52 -62.75
C ASN A 624 -35.24 -32.71 -62.34
N TYR A 625 -34.87 -32.77 -61.06
CA TYR A 625 -34.06 -33.84 -60.49
C TYR A 625 -34.57 -34.20 -59.08
N PRO A 626 -34.72 -35.49 -58.74
CA PRO A 626 -34.59 -36.65 -59.63
C PRO A 626 -35.67 -36.67 -60.73
N ASN A 627 -35.44 -37.39 -61.83
CA ASN A 627 -36.41 -37.65 -62.90
C ASN A 627 -36.06 -38.99 -63.60
N PRO A 628 -36.86 -40.06 -63.47
CA PRO A 628 -38.13 -40.12 -62.75
C PRO A 628 -38.00 -39.88 -61.25
N PHE A 629 -39.05 -39.40 -60.60
CA PHE A 629 -39.06 -39.12 -59.16
C PHE A 629 -40.18 -39.86 -58.41
N ASN A 630 -39.98 -40.02 -57.08
CA ASN A 630 -40.92 -40.66 -56.16
C ASN A 630 -40.69 -40.21 -54.70
N PRO A 631 -41.64 -39.54 -54.03
CA PRO A 631 -42.72 -38.73 -54.58
C PRO A 631 -42.27 -37.29 -54.89
N GLU A 632 -41.02 -36.90 -54.60
CA GLU A 632 -40.57 -35.51 -54.65
C GLU A 632 -39.48 -35.20 -55.68
N THR A 633 -39.48 -33.97 -56.19
CA THR A 633 -38.50 -33.49 -57.18
C THR A 633 -38.24 -31.99 -57.01
N TRP A 634 -37.05 -31.57 -57.42
CA TRP A 634 -36.64 -30.17 -57.50
C TRP A 634 -36.57 -29.76 -58.96
N ILE A 635 -37.08 -28.58 -59.27
CA ILE A 635 -37.18 -28.02 -60.62
C ILE A 635 -36.25 -26.80 -60.71
N PRO A 636 -35.04 -26.97 -61.25
CA PRO A 636 -34.06 -25.90 -61.33
C PRO A 636 -34.43 -24.86 -62.38
N TYR A 637 -34.17 -23.58 -62.12
CA TYR A 637 -34.35 -22.49 -63.09
C TYR A 637 -33.26 -21.41 -62.92
N GLN A 638 -33.24 -20.43 -63.80
CA GLN A 638 -32.42 -19.22 -63.66
C GLN A 638 -33.17 -18.01 -64.21
N LEU A 639 -32.90 -16.83 -63.64
CA LEU A 639 -33.49 -15.56 -64.01
C LEU A 639 -32.39 -14.59 -64.44
N ALA A 640 -32.52 -13.99 -65.63
CA ALA A 640 -31.61 -12.93 -66.08
C ALA A 640 -31.91 -11.58 -65.42
N VAL A 641 -33.16 -11.34 -65.05
CA VAL A 641 -33.63 -10.14 -64.34
C VAL A 641 -34.56 -10.57 -63.19
N PRO A 642 -34.66 -9.80 -62.10
CA PRO A 642 -35.64 -10.06 -61.04
C PRO A 642 -37.06 -10.16 -61.63
N SER A 643 -37.87 -11.10 -61.16
CA SER A 643 -39.20 -11.37 -61.71
C SER A 643 -40.10 -12.06 -60.69
N GLU A 644 -41.40 -11.86 -60.82
CA GLU A 644 -42.41 -12.71 -60.18
C GLU A 644 -42.39 -14.10 -60.80
N VAL A 645 -42.20 -15.15 -59.99
CA VAL A 645 -42.04 -16.53 -60.46
C VAL A 645 -43.19 -17.44 -60.05
N TYR A 646 -43.77 -18.09 -61.04
CA TYR A 646 -44.77 -19.14 -60.89
C TYR A 646 -44.30 -20.42 -61.57
N MET A 647 -44.41 -21.56 -60.88
CA MET A 647 -44.22 -22.88 -61.48
C MET A 647 -45.56 -23.62 -61.52
N THR A 648 -46.11 -23.81 -62.72
CA THR A 648 -47.39 -24.52 -62.89
C THR A 648 -47.15 -25.92 -63.42
N ILE A 649 -47.73 -26.92 -62.76
CA ILE A 649 -47.62 -28.33 -63.11
C ILE A 649 -48.93 -28.77 -63.76
N HIS A 650 -48.83 -29.42 -64.91
CA HIS A 650 -49.96 -29.87 -65.74
C HIS A 650 -49.90 -31.38 -65.97
N SER A 651 -51.07 -31.99 -66.11
CA SER A 651 -51.22 -33.36 -66.61
C SER A 651 -51.01 -33.43 -68.13
N VAL A 652 -50.95 -34.64 -68.70
CA VAL A 652 -50.84 -34.84 -70.16
C VAL A 652 -52.00 -34.27 -70.98
N THR A 653 -53.17 -34.02 -70.34
CA THR A 653 -54.34 -33.39 -70.99
C THR A 653 -54.35 -31.87 -70.83
N GLY A 654 -53.33 -31.28 -70.20
CA GLY A 654 -53.19 -29.83 -69.99
C GLY A 654 -53.83 -29.28 -68.71
N GLN A 655 -54.60 -30.10 -67.97
CA GLN A 655 -55.20 -29.68 -66.70
C GLN A 655 -54.13 -29.31 -65.67
N VAL A 656 -54.32 -28.18 -64.99
CA VAL A 656 -53.46 -27.74 -63.89
C VAL A 656 -53.60 -28.69 -62.71
N VAL A 657 -52.48 -29.22 -62.26
CA VAL A 657 -52.35 -30.17 -61.15
C VAL A 657 -51.95 -29.43 -59.88
N ARG A 658 -50.98 -28.51 -59.98
CA ARG A 658 -50.49 -27.68 -58.87
C ARG A 658 -49.76 -26.44 -59.40
N THR A 659 -49.92 -25.32 -58.72
CA THR A 659 -49.20 -24.07 -58.94
C THR A 659 -48.33 -23.79 -57.72
N LEU A 660 -47.04 -23.59 -57.94
CA LEU A 660 -46.10 -23.14 -56.92
C LEU A 660 -45.85 -21.65 -57.15
N ALA A 661 -46.44 -20.81 -56.31
CA ALA A 661 -46.14 -19.38 -56.28
C ALA A 661 -44.83 -19.19 -55.51
N LEU A 662 -43.73 -18.98 -56.23
CA LEU A 662 -42.41 -18.74 -55.62
C LEU A 662 -42.21 -17.25 -55.28
N GLY A 663 -43.14 -16.39 -55.70
CA GLY A 663 -43.14 -14.96 -55.43
C GLY A 663 -42.06 -14.21 -56.21
N HIS A 664 -41.72 -13.01 -55.72
CA HIS A 664 -40.64 -12.21 -56.30
C HIS A 664 -39.29 -12.89 -56.10
N GLN A 665 -38.55 -13.09 -57.17
CA GLN A 665 -37.24 -13.73 -57.15
C GLN A 665 -36.23 -12.84 -57.87
N SER A 666 -35.09 -12.58 -57.20
CA SER A 666 -33.99 -11.80 -57.78
C SER A 666 -33.35 -12.49 -58.99
N ALA A 667 -32.66 -11.73 -59.85
CA ALA A 667 -31.85 -12.33 -60.91
C ALA A 667 -30.82 -13.31 -60.31
N GLY A 668 -30.67 -14.49 -60.90
CA GLY A 668 -29.77 -15.51 -60.35
C GLY A 668 -30.10 -16.93 -60.77
N ILE A 669 -29.30 -17.86 -60.25
CA ILE A 669 -29.37 -19.29 -60.57
C ILE A 669 -30.02 -20.05 -59.41
N TYR A 670 -31.10 -20.78 -59.69
CA TYR A 670 -31.94 -21.50 -58.73
C TYR A 670 -31.83 -23.01 -58.99
N ARG A 671 -30.66 -23.60 -58.71
CA ARG A 671 -30.37 -25.01 -59.04
C ARG A 671 -30.15 -25.96 -57.86
N SER A 672 -29.81 -25.45 -56.69
CA SER A 672 -29.68 -26.26 -55.48
C SER A 672 -31.06 -26.69 -54.97
N ARG A 673 -31.11 -27.74 -54.14
CA ARG A 673 -32.36 -28.18 -53.50
C ARG A 673 -33.01 -27.11 -52.61
N THR A 674 -32.21 -26.22 -52.04
CA THR A 674 -32.64 -25.10 -51.20
C THR A 674 -33.24 -23.94 -52.00
N ARG A 675 -32.94 -23.84 -53.30
CA ARG A 675 -33.37 -22.71 -54.16
C ARG A 675 -34.27 -23.11 -55.33
N ALA A 676 -34.21 -24.34 -55.80
CA ALA A 676 -35.03 -24.83 -56.91
C ALA A 676 -36.49 -25.00 -56.47
N ALA A 677 -37.44 -24.91 -57.41
CA ALA A 677 -38.85 -25.09 -57.09
C ALA A 677 -39.11 -26.54 -56.64
N TYR A 678 -39.71 -26.72 -55.48
CA TYR A 678 -39.95 -28.04 -54.90
C TYR A 678 -41.36 -28.55 -55.18
N TRP A 679 -41.48 -29.79 -55.64
CA TRP A 679 -42.77 -30.47 -55.75
C TRP A 679 -42.75 -31.85 -55.12
N ASN A 680 -43.69 -32.09 -54.21
CA ASN A 680 -43.88 -33.34 -53.47
C ASN A 680 -44.87 -34.33 -54.13
N GLY A 681 -45.17 -34.16 -55.42
CA GLY A 681 -46.05 -35.08 -56.15
C GLY A 681 -47.52 -35.06 -55.71
N LYS A 682 -47.99 -33.96 -55.12
CA LYS A 682 -49.39 -33.74 -54.72
C LYS A 682 -50.06 -32.66 -55.57
N ASN A 683 -51.38 -32.75 -55.75
CA ASN A 683 -52.19 -31.72 -56.42
C ASN A 683 -52.53 -30.55 -55.48
N GLU A 684 -53.29 -29.55 -55.97
CA GLU A 684 -53.69 -28.36 -55.19
C GLU A 684 -54.35 -28.69 -53.84
N ILE A 685 -55.20 -29.72 -53.81
CA ILE A 685 -55.89 -30.17 -52.58
C ILE A 685 -55.05 -31.14 -51.73
N GLY A 686 -53.75 -31.25 -52.00
CA GLY A 686 -52.80 -32.04 -51.21
C GLY A 686 -52.86 -33.56 -51.44
N LYS A 687 -53.62 -34.05 -52.44
CA LYS A 687 -53.69 -35.48 -52.75
C LYS A 687 -52.54 -35.92 -53.67
N PRO A 688 -51.90 -37.07 -53.44
CA PRO A 688 -50.85 -37.58 -54.30
C PRO A 688 -51.34 -37.86 -55.73
N VAL A 689 -50.57 -37.51 -56.75
CA VAL A 689 -50.93 -37.69 -58.16
C VAL A 689 -50.53 -39.09 -58.68
N ALA A 690 -51.18 -39.61 -59.71
CA ALA A 690 -50.86 -40.95 -60.24
C ALA A 690 -49.46 -40.99 -60.91
N SER A 691 -48.82 -42.16 -60.97
CA SER A 691 -47.63 -42.37 -61.80
C SER A 691 -47.91 -42.04 -63.26
N GLY A 692 -47.00 -41.32 -63.91
CA GLY A 692 -47.22 -40.84 -65.28
C GLY A 692 -46.37 -39.64 -65.66
N ILE A 693 -46.56 -39.17 -66.88
CA ILE A 693 -45.88 -37.98 -67.40
C ILE A 693 -46.65 -36.74 -66.96
N TYR A 694 -45.92 -35.73 -66.49
CA TYR A 694 -46.42 -34.41 -66.17
C TYR A 694 -45.54 -33.35 -66.85
N PHE A 695 -46.08 -32.16 -67.01
CA PHE A 695 -45.35 -31.02 -67.54
C PHE A 695 -45.28 -29.92 -66.49
N TYR A 696 -44.15 -29.25 -66.36
CA TYR A 696 -44.00 -28.08 -65.49
C TYR A 696 -43.60 -26.88 -66.34
N THR A 697 -44.27 -25.76 -66.09
CA THR A 697 -44.13 -24.50 -66.81
C THR A 697 -43.67 -23.44 -65.85
N LEU A 698 -42.51 -22.84 -66.14
CA LEU A 698 -42.00 -21.66 -65.45
C LEU A 698 -42.57 -20.42 -66.15
N LYS A 699 -43.17 -19.50 -65.38
CA LYS A 699 -43.48 -18.14 -65.80
C LYS A 699 -42.71 -17.17 -64.92
N ALA A 700 -41.85 -16.36 -65.53
CA ALA A 700 -41.04 -15.35 -64.86
C ALA A 700 -41.06 -14.06 -65.70
N GLY A 701 -41.88 -13.09 -65.30
CA GLY A 701 -42.20 -11.93 -66.14
C GLY A 701 -42.78 -12.37 -67.49
N ASP A 702 -42.15 -11.93 -68.59
CA ASP A 702 -42.52 -12.30 -69.98
C ASP A 702 -41.95 -13.67 -70.41
N PHE A 703 -41.02 -14.24 -69.65
CA PHE A 703 -40.44 -15.54 -69.98
C PHE A 703 -41.38 -16.68 -69.59
N THR A 704 -41.67 -17.56 -70.55
CA THR A 704 -42.38 -18.82 -70.30
C THR A 704 -41.64 -19.99 -70.93
N ALA A 705 -41.41 -21.05 -70.16
CA ALA A 705 -40.84 -22.30 -70.67
C ALA A 705 -41.49 -23.50 -69.98
N THR A 706 -41.70 -24.59 -70.73
CA THR A 706 -42.33 -25.82 -70.25
C THR A 706 -41.41 -27.01 -70.50
N ARG A 707 -41.30 -27.91 -69.53
CA ARG A 707 -40.54 -29.17 -69.64
C ARG A 707 -41.33 -30.34 -69.10
N LYS A 708 -40.94 -31.56 -69.50
CA LYS A 708 -41.56 -32.82 -69.07
C LYS A 708 -40.87 -33.39 -67.82
N MET A 709 -41.64 -34.03 -66.95
CA MET A 709 -41.17 -34.85 -65.84
C MET A 709 -41.97 -36.15 -65.76
N LEU A 710 -41.38 -37.18 -65.15
CA LEU A 710 -41.99 -38.50 -64.98
C LEU A 710 -42.03 -38.82 -63.49
N ILE A 711 -43.24 -39.07 -62.94
CA ILE A 711 -43.40 -39.62 -61.59
C ILE A 711 -43.61 -41.13 -61.70
N ARG A 712 -42.81 -41.90 -60.95
CA ARG A 712 -42.85 -43.37 -60.92
C ARG A 712 -42.95 -43.80 -59.47
N LYS A 713 -44.16 -44.12 -59.02
CA LYS A 713 -44.45 -44.49 -57.63
C LYS A 713 -44.11 -45.93 -57.34
#